data_AF-A0A3B9J913-F1
#
_entry.id   AF-A0A3B9J913-F1
#
_cell.length_a   1.000
_cell.length_b   1.000
_cell.length_c   1.000
_cell.angle_alpha   90.00
_cell.angle_beta   90.00
_cell.angle_gamma   90.00
#
_symmetry.space_group_name_H-M   'P 1'
#
loop_
_entity.id
_entity.type
_entity.pdbx_description
1 polymer ?
#
loop_
_entity_poly.entity_id
_entity_poly.type
_entity_poly.pdbx_seq_one_letter_code
_entity_poly.pdbx_strand_id
1 'polypeptide(L)'
;MIRSKPIPTLFIALSFLMGGCAAPVPTSSPTHTPEIMAATETLTGTPTSTETVTPLPTATKMPITPTVDLAKLPTRTPQPPAVCPQVDQKLRIFLGEIFKNKKATYHDARQAVLDFLNQGGDPEWAIKKLSENGVTVTQMDITHDGIKEFLLPSGYLTIFGCKDGKFVTLLDISPTEYTDMAAVPLVIQDLNLNGIPELFIGQAQYSDQANYRILEWDGTKLVNNVPAEFQENNTKIYIDNHIVYTIGQSNAQKGALVGNYEIVDTDGNGLKDVVIHAGVYNNFLDSSSLQDTIILKWNGKSYVVGGIAKEATPTPTASLTPLPFSATCSNKVPQLKYRRPENQSLIRSILEFLNNGGPQEELNRHFIVTGRDLNNDSALEIVLIDWYLGDANIYLFSCQDGVYVDTGIFPDDSISSDITILAIVDNNHNDFPEVFIKEMGWGFIPYGYLDIVEWDGTKFTHRIRETSFSTEPENYASINSFVSIALKDLDNDGIKELTWNGLFYPKESVDYWFYYPSRSEAHVFKWDGTNYSALPVEYAAPEYRFQAAQDGDLYSESGLYEKALKSYQLAVKSEGLGWWTEERWNYIVGPHGLGPCAEKDANCPPPTPDPTERPVLSAYATFRIMLVQLLTNNQAEAEKAHQEILVTYLKDNPGYPIAEMSTAFWTEYQISQSMEKSCAKAVASIKSRTSILEILTGSKHSSQSVSYEREPAKVCPFK
;
A
#
# COMPACT_ATOMS: atom_id res chain seq x y z
N MET A 1 38.77 48.93 8.93
CA MET A 1 37.50 49.45 9.48
C MET A 1 36.41 48.43 9.19
N ILE A 2 35.99 47.67 10.18
CA ILE A 2 34.66 47.06 10.39
C ILE A 2 34.69 46.63 11.87
N ARG A 3 33.77 47.17 12.67
CA ARG A 3 33.65 46.97 14.12
C ARG A 3 32.78 45.74 14.39
N SER A 4 33.28 44.75 15.12
CA SER A 4 32.48 43.71 15.76
C SER A 4 31.91 44.21 17.09
N LYS A 5 30.59 44.14 17.28
CA LYS A 5 29.94 44.38 18.58
C LYS A 5 29.90 43.08 19.40
N PRO A 6 30.05 43.12 20.75
CA PRO A 6 29.88 41.95 21.59
C PRO A 6 28.40 41.75 22.00
N ILE A 7 27.98 40.49 22.08
CA ILE A 7 26.70 40.03 22.63
C ILE A 7 26.90 39.83 24.16
N PRO A 8 25.96 40.25 25.03
CA PRO A 8 26.11 40.11 26.48
C PRO A 8 25.67 38.71 26.96
N THR A 9 26.50 38.13 27.82
CA THR A 9 26.25 36.89 28.56
C THR A 9 25.20 37.12 29.64
N LEU A 10 24.06 36.42 29.56
CA LEU A 10 23.01 36.43 30.59
C LEU A 10 23.30 35.31 31.60
N PHE A 11 23.67 35.67 32.83
CA PHE A 11 23.74 34.76 33.98
C PHE A 11 22.34 34.58 34.56
N ILE A 12 21.81 33.35 34.54
CA ILE A 12 20.63 32.97 35.32
C ILE A 12 21.11 32.24 36.57
N ALA A 13 20.93 32.88 37.72
CA ALA A 13 21.09 32.28 39.04
C ALA A 13 19.81 31.51 39.39
N LEU A 14 19.94 30.19 39.57
CA LEU A 14 18.85 29.33 40.02
C LEU A 14 19.01 29.09 41.53
N SER A 15 18.10 29.68 42.31
CA SER A 15 18.05 29.57 43.77
C SER A 15 17.50 28.21 44.20
N PHE A 16 18.29 27.49 45.00
CA PHE A 16 17.86 26.32 45.78
C PHE A 16 16.95 26.76 46.93
N LEU A 17 15.73 26.20 47.00
CA LEU A 17 14.92 26.19 48.22
C LEU A 17 14.83 24.75 48.72
N MET A 18 15.50 24.48 49.84
CA MET A 18 15.25 23.29 50.65
C MET A 18 14.00 23.53 51.52
N GLY A 19 13.06 22.59 51.47
CA GLY A 19 11.94 22.47 52.41
C GLY A 19 11.92 21.05 52.96
N GLY A 20 12.06 20.91 54.28
CA GLY A 20 12.25 19.64 54.96
C GLY A 20 10.98 18.96 55.52
N CYS A 21 11.19 17.70 55.90
CA CYS A 21 10.57 16.88 56.96
C CYS A 21 9.04 16.83 57.12
N ALA A 22 8.47 15.64 56.95
CA ALA A 22 7.47 15.09 57.88
C ALA A 22 7.44 13.53 57.88
N ALA A 23 7.33 13.02 59.12
CA ALA A 23 7.29 11.68 59.74
C ALA A 23 6.61 10.46 59.04
N PRO A 24 6.86 9.23 59.56
CA PRO A 24 6.36 7.96 59.01
C PRO A 24 4.98 7.56 59.55
N VAL A 25 4.19 6.84 58.75
CA VAL A 25 2.90 6.22 59.15
C VAL A 25 2.98 4.70 58.96
N PRO A 26 2.46 3.90 59.91
CA PRO A 26 2.73 2.46 59.96
C PRO A 26 1.78 1.63 59.10
N THR A 27 2.31 0.47 58.74
CA THR A 27 1.71 -0.73 58.17
C THR A 27 0.46 -1.21 58.89
N SER A 28 -0.58 -1.55 58.12
CA SER A 28 -1.48 -2.66 58.46
C SER A 28 -2.03 -3.31 57.18
N SER A 29 -1.71 -4.59 56.99
CA SER A 29 -2.38 -5.49 56.06
C SER A 29 -3.76 -5.86 56.58
N PRO A 30 -4.69 -6.17 55.67
CA PRO A 30 -5.47 -7.37 55.88
C PRO A 30 -5.50 -8.27 54.64
N THR A 31 -5.16 -9.53 54.90
CA THR A 31 -5.44 -10.71 54.09
C THR A 31 -6.95 -10.91 54.00
N HIS A 32 -7.54 -10.92 52.81
CA HIS A 32 -8.82 -11.58 52.58
C HIS A 32 -8.85 -12.31 51.23
N THR A 33 -8.97 -13.63 51.34
CA THR A 33 -9.36 -14.62 50.34
C THR A 33 -10.78 -14.33 49.84
N PRO A 34 -11.07 -14.36 48.53
CA PRO A 34 -12.44 -14.32 48.07
C PRO A 34 -13.06 -15.72 48.07
N GLU A 35 -14.10 -15.86 48.90
CA GLU A 35 -15.02 -16.99 48.96
C GLU A 35 -16.11 -16.79 47.90
N ILE A 36 -16.34 -17.81 47.08
CA ILE A 36 -17.35 -17.83 46.01
C ILE A 36 -18.72 -18.03 46.66
N MET A 37 -19.60 -17.04 46.57
CA MET A 37 -21.03 -17.22 46.84
C MET A 37 -21.85 -16.95 45.58
N ALA A 38 -22.64 -17.95 45.21
CA ALA A 38 -23.65 -17.90 44.17
C ALA A 38 -24.83 -17.03 44.62
N ALA A 39 -25.20 -16.04 43.80
CA ALA A 39 -26.43 -15.27 43.96
C ALA A 39 -27.46 -15.73 42.93
N THR A 40 -28.56 -16.27 43.45
CA THR A 40 -29.80 -16.55 42.71
C THR A 40 -30.59 -15.26 42.62
N GLU A 41 -30.74 -14.69 41.42
CA GLU A 41 -31.64 -13.56 41.21
C GLU A 41 -33.02 -14.01 40.75
N THR A 42 -34.01 -13.40 41.40
CA THR A 42 -35.45 -13.65 41.29
C THR A 42 -36.05 -12.61 40.36
N LEU A 43 -36.66 -13.07 39.26
CA LEU A 43 -37.36 -12.21 38.29
C LEU A 43 -38.60 -11.57 38.93
N THR A 44 -38.65 -10.23 38.95
CA THR A 44 -39.87 -9.50 39.29
C THR A 44 -40.05 -8.27 38.38
N GLY A 45 -41.16 -8.27 37.63
CA GLY A 45 -41.93 -7.07 37.27
C GLY A 45 -41.38 -6.13 36.19
N THR A 46 -41.74 -6.37 34.93
CA THR A 46 -41.65 -5.38 33.84
C THR A 46 -42.85 -4.43 33.89
N PRO A 47 -42.68 -3.08 33.90
CA PRO A 47 -43.78 -2.16 33.66
C PRO A 47 -44.03 -2.00 32.16
N THR A 48 -45.29 -2.16 31.76
CA THR A 48 -45.80 -1.91 30.42
C THR A 48 -45.83 -0.41 30.12
N SER A 49 -44.95 0.05 29.22
CA SER A 49 -45.08 1.36 28.57
C SER A 49 -46.02 1.23 27.37
N THR A 50 -47.07 2.05 27.34
CA THR A 50 -48.00 2.16 26.21
C THR A 50 -47.47 3.24 25.27
N GLU A 51 -46.78 2.83 24.21
CA GLU A 51 -46.43 3.74 23.12
C GLU A 51 -47.59 3.93 22.15
N THR A 52 -47.87 5.19 21.85
CA THR A 52 -48.87 5.62 20.88
C THR A 52 -48.26 5.52 19.49
N VAL A 53 -48.78 4.62 18.67
CA VAL A 53 -48.30 4.37 17.30
C VAL A 53 -48.70 5.54 16.39
N THR A 54 -47.71 6.36 16.02
CA THR A 54 -47.81 7.28 14.88
C THR A 54 -47.68 6.47 13.59
N PRO A 55 -48.58 6.63 12.59
CA PRO A 55 -48.50 5.85 11.36
C PRO A 55 -47.23 6.18 10.58
N LEU A 56 -46.44 5.14 10.29
CA LEU A 56 -45.19 5.20 9.54
C LEU A 56 -45.47 5.68 8.10
N PRO A 57 -44.66 6.60 7.54
CA PRO A 57 -44.79 7.00 6.14
C PRO A 57 -44.65 5.77 5.23
N THR A 58 -45.55 5.66 4.25
CA THR A 58 -45.57 4.58 3.28
C THR A 58 -44.29 4.63 2.45
N ALA A 59 -43.37 3.71 2.72
CA ALA A 59 -42.14 3.56 1.96
C ALA A 59 -42.46 3.25 0.49
N THR A 60 -42.05 4.16 -0.39
CA THR A 60 -42.08 3.95 -1.84
C THR A 60 -41.20 2.73 -2.15
N LYS A 61 -41.80 1.63 -2.64
CA LYS A 61 -41.07 0.43 -3.05
C LYS A 61 -40.00 0.81 -4.06
N MET A 62 -38.73 0.69 -3.68
CA MET A 62 -37.63 0.73 -4.65
C MET A 62 -37.85 -0.39 -5.68
N PRO A 63 -37.58 -0.14 -6.97
CA PRO A 63 -37.62 -1.19 -7.98
C PRO A 63 -36.68 -2.31 -7.56
N ILE A 64 -37.22 -3.54 -7.49
CA ILE A 64 -36.49 -4.73 -7.08
C ILE A 64 -35.42 -4.97 -8.15
N THR A 65 -34.14 -4.78 -7.81
CA THR A 65 -33.03 -5.18 -8.67
C THR A 65 -33.21 -6.68 -8.97
N PRO A 66 -33.18 -7.11 -10.25
CA PRO A 66 -33.41 -8.51 -10.59
C PRO A 66 -32.38 -9.39 -9.87
N THR A 67 -32.84 -10.13 -8.86
CA THR A 67 -32.00 -11.09 -8.14
C THR A 67 -31.69 -12.24 -9.09
N VAL A 68 -30.41 -12.46 -9.40
CA VAL A 68 -29.99 -13.67 -10.11
C VAL A 68 -30.31 -14.87 -9.23
N ASP A 69 -31.13 -15.76 -9.76
CA ASP A 69 -31.48 -17.00 -9.10
C ASP A 69 -30.27 -17.93 -9.18
N LEU A 70 -29.41 -17.92 -8.16
CA LEU A 70 -28.20 -18.73 -8.10
C LEU A 70 -28.47 -20.23 -8.33
N ALA A 71 -29.69 -20.71 -8.02
CA ALA A 71 -30.09 -22.09 -8.26
C ALA A 71 -30.31 -22.42 -9.75
N LYS A 72 -30.40 -21.40 -10.62
CA LYS A 72 -30.49 -21.54 -12.08
C LYS A 72 -29.15 -21.39 -12.78
N LEU A 73 -28.08 -21.04 -12.06
CA LEU A 73 -26.75 -21.06 -12.65
C LEU A 73 -26.42 -22.51 -13.05
N PRO A 74 -25.89 -22.72 -14.26
CA PRO A 74 -25.49 -24.04 -14.69
C PRO A 74 -24.35 -24.53 -13.79
N THR A 75 -24.67 -25.36 -12.81
CA THR A 75 -23.66 -26.06 -11.99
C THR A 75 -22.95 -27.07 -12.88
N ARG A 76 -21.64 -26.93 -13.07
CA ARG A 76 -20.86 -27.96 -13.75
C ARG A 76 -20.70 -29.14 -12.80
N THR A 77 -21.00 -30.34 -13.30
CA THR A 77 -20.70 -31.56 -12.52
C THR A 77 -19.17 -31.66 -12.39
N PRO A 78 -18.62 -31.78 -11.17
CA PRO A 78 -17.19 -31.96 -10.98
C PRO A 78 -16.65 -33.07 -11.88
N GLN A 79 -15.50 -32.85 -12.50
CA GLN A 79 -14.87 -33.92 -13.25
C GLN A 79 -14.42 -35.01 -12.26
N PRO A 80 -14.49 -36.30 -12.65
CA PRO A 80 -13.90 -37.35 -11.83
C PRO A 80 -12.44 -37.01 -11.54
N PRO A 81 -11.94 -37.27 -10.32
CA PRO A 81 -10.60 -36.83 -9.99
C PRO A 81 -9.54 -37.36 -10.96
N ALA A 82 -8.70 -36.46 -11.48
CA ALA A 82 -7.64 -36.88 -12.39
C ALA A 82 -6.61 -37.75 -11.64
N VAL A 83 -6.06 -38.73 -12.36
CA VAL A 83 -4.98 -39.58 -11.86
C VAL A 83 -3.69 -39.17 -12.56
N CYS A 84 -2.69 -38.77 -11.78
CA CYS A 84 -1.42 -38.26 -12.28
C CYS A 84 -0.26 -39.18 -11.92
N PRO A 85 0.92 -38.97 -12.54
CA PRO A 85 2.13 -39.68 -12.13
C PRO A 85 2.32 -39.57 -10.61
N GLN A 86 2.60 -40.69 -9.96
CA GLN A 86 2.90 -40.70 -8.53
C GLN A 86 4.20 -39.95 -8.26
N VAL A 87 4.20 -39.14 -7.20
CA VAL A 87 5.37 -38.31 -6.85
C VAL A 87 6.54 -39.18 -6.42
N ASP A 88 7.65 -39.11 -7.16
CA ASP A 88 8.97 -39.61 -6.81
C ASP A 88 9.79 -38.50 -6.15
N GLN A 89 9.84 -38.54 -4.82
CA GLN A 89 10.60 -37.59 -3.99
C GLN A 89 12.12 -37.62 -4.23
N LYS A 90 12.66 -38.60 -4.99
CA LYS A 90 14.08 -38.66 -5.34
C LYS A 90 14.41 -37.95 -6.63
N LEU A 91 13.41 -37.72 -7.50
CA LEU A 91 13.64 -37.04 -8.77
C LEU A 91 14.03 -35.59 -8.53
N ARG A 92 14.93 -35.06 -9.36
CA ARG A 92 15.41 -33.67 -9.27
C ARG A 92 15.30 -33.04 -10.65
N ILE A 93 14.74 -31.84 -10.71
CA ILE A 93 14.75 -31.03 -11.93
C ILE A 93 16.13 -30.42 -12.15
N PHE A 94 16.65 -30.49 -13.38
CA PHE A 94 17.93 -29.90 -13.75
C PHE A 94 17.70 -28.68 -14.66
N LEU A 95 17.77 -27.49 -14.06
CA LEU A 95 17.53 -26.21 -14.75
C LEU A 95 18.82 -25.52 -15.23
N GLY A 96 20.00 -26.09 -14.90
CA GLY A 96 21.28 -25.41 -15.02
C GLY A 96 21.62 -24.90 -16.42
N GLU A 97 21.32 -25.66 -17.48
CA GLU A 97 21.56 -25.21 -18.86
C GLU A 97 20.53 -24.17 -19.33
N ILE A 98 19.30 -24.24 -18.82
CA ILE A 98 18.20 -23.32 -19.19
C ILE A 98 18.49 -21.91 -18.66
N PHE A 99 19.00 -21.81 -17.43
CA PHE A 99 19.28 -20.54 -16.74
C PHE A 99 20.75 -20.11 -16.79
N LYS A 100 21.58 -20.78 -17.59
CA LYS A 100 23.03 -20.51 -17.69
C LYS A 100 23.34 -19.11 -18.22
N ASN A 101 22.50 -18.59 -19.11
CA ASN A 101 22.64 -17.25 -19.66
C ASN A 101 21.69 -16.28 -18.94
N LYS A 102 22.10 -15.79 -17.76
CA LYS A 102 21.33 -14.82 -16.95
C LYS A 102 20.96 -13.51 -17.67
N LYS A 103 21.51 -13.27 -18.88
CA LYS A 103 21.19 -12.11 -19.72
C LYS A 103 20.05 -12.38 -20.71
N ALA A 104 19.63 -13.64 -20.88
CA ALA A 104 18.45 -13.92 -21.68
C ALA A 104 17.25 -13.33 -20.95
N THR A 105 16.53 -12.44 -21.61
CA THR A 105 15.28 -11.85 -21.07
C THR A 105 14.26 -12.93 -20.75
N TYR A 106 14.39 -14.12 -21.37
CA TYR A 106 13.52 -15.27 -21.18
C TYR A 106 14.29 -16.59 -21.11
N HIS A 107 13.82 -17.44 -20.21
CA HIS A 107 14.27 -18.83 -20.07
C HIS A 107 13.09 -19.72 -20.41
N ASP A 108 13.17 -20.51 -21.48
CA ASP A 108 12.09 -21.45 -21.82
C ASP A 108 12.27 -22.75 -21.02
N ALA A 109 11.61 -22.84 -19.87
CA ALA A 109 11.67 -24.01 -19.00
C ALA A 109 10.57 -25.04 -19.29
N ARG A 110 9.69 -24.81 -20.28
CA ARG A 110 8.45 -25.57 -20.47
C ARG A 110 8.68 -27.07 -20.59
N GLN A 111 9.53 -27.49 -21.54
CA GLN A 111 9.74 -28.90 -21.81
C GLN A 111 10.44 -29.61 -20.62
N ALA A 112 11.41 -28.96 -20.00
CA ALA A 112 12.13 -29.55 -18.87
C ALA A 112 11.23 -29.73 -17.64
N VAL A 113 10.33 -28.78 -17.38
CA VAL A 113 9.32 -28.89 -16.32
C VAL A 113 8.32 -29.98 -16.66
N LEU A 114 7.79 -30.01 -17.89
CA LEU A 114 6.84 -31.03 -18.32
C LEU A 114 7.42 -32.45 -18.24
N ASP A 115 8.67 -32.64 -18.69
CA ASP A 115 9.38 -33.92 -18.61
C ASP A 115 9.62 -34.34 -17.17
N PHE A 116 9.98 -33.38 -16.30
CA PHE A 116 10.16 -33.63 -14.87
C PHE A 116 8.86 -34.07 -14.20
N LEU A 117 7.76 -33.36 -14.42
CA LEU A 117 6.44 -33.71 -13.88
C LEU A 117 5.97 -35.09 -14.38
N ASN A 118 6.18 -35.39 -15.67
CA ASN A 118 5.80 -36.68 -16.26
C ASN A 118 6.64 -37.88 -15.80
N GLN A 119 7.83 -37.63 -15.26
CA GLN A 119 8.66 -38.65 -14.61
C GLN A 119 8.25 -38.89 -13.14
N GLY A 120 7.19 -38.23 -12.66
CA GLY A 120 6.79 -38.26 -11.26
C GLY A 120 7.48 -37.22 -10.40
N GLY A 121 8.09 -36.18 -10.99
CA GLY A 121 8.70 -35.10 -10.23
C GLY A 121 7.70 -34.39 -9.31
N ASP A 122 8.15 -34.06 -8.10
CA ASP A 122 7.35 -33.30 -7.13
C ASP A 122 7.12 -31.85 -7.63
N PRO A 123 5.87 -31.42 -7.89
CA PRO A 123 5.58 -30.07 -8.34
C PRO A 123 6.06 -28.99 -7.36
N GLU A 124 5.97 -29.22 -6.05
CA GLU A 124 6.41 -28.25 -5.03
C GLU A 124 7.93 -28.04 -5.09
N TRP A 125 8.67 -29.11 -5.41
CA TRP A 125 10.10 -29.03 -5.65
C TRP A 125 10.43 -28.21 -6.91
N ALA A 126 9.66 -28.39 -8.00
CA ALA A 126 9.81 -27.58 -9.21
C ALA A 126 9.55 -26.10 -8.95
N ILE A 127 8.47 -25.75 -8.23
CA ILE A 127 8.16 -24.36 -7.83
C ILE A 127 9.35 -23.76 -7.08
N LYS A 128 9.86 -24.45 -6.05
CA LYS A 128 11.00 -23.98 -5.27
C LYS A 128 12.23 -23.74 -6.16
N LYS A 129 12.56 -24.67 -7.05
CA LYS A 129 13.73 -24.55 -7.94
C LYS A 129 13.58 -23.46 -9.00
N LEU A 130 12.38 -23.25 -9.52
CA LEU A 130 12.11 -22.16 -10.45
C LEU A 130 12.17 -20.80 -9.74
N SER A 131 11.65 -20.70 -8.51
CA SER A 131 11.73 -19.52 -7.66
C SER A 131 13.18 -19.15 -7.29
N GLU A 132 14.03 -20.13 -6.97
CA GLU A 132 15.48 -19.93 -6.79
C GLU A 132 16.17 -19.32 -8.03
N ASN A 133 15.56 -19.44 -9.21
CA ASN A 133 16.03 -18.88 -10.48
C ASN A 133 15.20 -17.65 -10.93
N GLY A 134 14.41 -17.06 -10.04
CA GLY A 134 13.64 -15.83 -10.32
C GLY A 134 12.36 -16.03 -11.14
N VAL A 135 11.89 -17.27 -11.31
CA VAL A 135 10.61 -17.57 -11.98
C VAL A 135 9.54 -17.82 -10.93
N THR A 136 8.55 -16.94 -10.86
CA THR A 136 7.39 -17.10 -9.95
C THR A 136 6.40 -18.08 -10.55
N VAL A 137 6.19 -19.21 -9.88
CA VAL A 137 5.30 -20.29 -10.33
C VAL A 137 4.23 -20.51 -9.27
N THR A 138 3.03 -20.88 -9.69
CA THR A 138 1.92 -21.21 -8.76
C THR A 138 1.22 -22.50 -9.17
N GLN A 139 0.44 -23.06 -8.24
CA GLN A 139 -0.40 -24.22 -8.46
C GLN A 139 -1.82 -23.97 -7.98
N MET A 140 -2.81 -24.28 -8.82
CA MET A 140 -4.23 -24.14 -8.52
C MET A 140 -5.05 -25.14 -9.32
N ASP A 141 -6.11 -25.68 -8.72
CA ASP A 141 -7.07 -26.56 -9.39
C ASP A 141 -8.09 -25.70 -10.17
N ILE A 142 -7.76 -25.40 -11.42
CA ILE A 142 -8.59 -24.60 -12.34
C ILE A 142 -9.48 -25.49 -13.24
N THR A 143 -9.26 -26.80 -13.24
CA THR A 143 -10.10 -27.78 -13.94
C THR A 143 -11.20 -28.36 -13.05
N HIS A 144 -11.08 -28.17 -11.73
CA HIS A 144 -11.95 -28.70 -10.69
C HIS A 144 -12.00 -30.24 -10.70
N ASP A 145 -10.85 -30.86 -10.94
CA ASP A 145 -10.66 -32.31 -10.92
C ASP A 145 -9.90 -32.79 -9.65
N GLY A 146 -9.68 -31.90 -8.68
CA GLY A 146 -8.98 -32.21 -7.44
C GLY A 146 -7.45 -32.27 -7.57
N ILE A 147 -6.90 -32.08 -8.77
CA ILE A 147 -5.47 -31.95 -9.01
C ILE A 147 -5.14 -30.50 -9.38
N LYS A 148 -4.14 -29.93 -8.72
CA LYS A 148 -3.70 -28.57 -9.06
C LYS A 148 -2.90 -28.55 -10.37
N GLU A 149 -3.34 -27.72 -11.31
CA GLU A 149 -2.55 -27.34 -12.48
C GLU A 149 -1.30 -26.56 -12.08
N PHE A 150 -0.26 -26.68 -12.90
CA PHE A 150 1.03 -26.01 -12.74
C PHE A 150 1.12 -24.82 -13.69
N LEU A 151 1.14 -23.60 -13.15
CA LEU A 151 1.16 -22.35 -13.91
C LEU A 151 2.60 -21.81 -13.99
N LEU A 152 3.18 -21.83 -15.18
CA LEU A 152 4.57 -21.51 -15.47
C LEU A 152 4.70 -20.27 -16.38
N PRO A 153 5.00 -19.08 -15.83
CA PRO A 153 5.30 -17.88 -16.61
C PRO A 153 6.79 -17.79 -16.95
N SER A 154 7.27 -18.63 -17.87
CA SER A 154 8.70 -18.77 -18.22
C SER A 154 8.95 -18.31 -19.67
N GLY A 155 8.75 -17.02 -19.92
CA GLY A 155 8.71 -16.43 -21.27
C GLY A 155 7.44 -16.72 -22.06
N TYR A 156 6.75 -17.80 -21.71
CA TYR A 156 5.39 -18.12 -22.10
C TYR A 156 4.55 -18.18 -20.84
N LEU A 157 3.24 -17.92 -20.94
CA LEU A 157 2.32 -18.38 -19.90
C LEU A 157 1.85 -19.78 -20.28
N THR A 158 2.43 -20.78 -19.64
CA THR A 158 2.10 -22.19 -19.88
C THR A 158 1.40 -22.78 -18.67
N ILE A 159 0.32 -23.52 -18.90
CA ILE A 159 -0.41 -24.24 -17.86
C ILE A 159 -0.33 -25.73 -18.17
N PHE A 160 0.25 -26.49 -17.24
CA PHE A 160 0.24 -27.94 -17.29
C PHE A 160 -0.87 -28.48 -16.39
N GLY A 161 -1.65 -29.42 -16.92
CA GLY A 161 -2.66 -30.14 -16.16
C GLY A 161 -2.60 -31.61 -16.44
N CYS A 162 -3.36 -32.39 -15.68
CA CYS A 162 -3.24 -33.83 -15.70
C CYS A 162 -4.30 -34.47 -16.59
N LYS A 163 -3.87 -35.29 -17.55
CA LYS A 163 -4.76 -36.01 -18.44
C LYS A 163 -4.22 -37.40 -18.73
N ASP A 164 -5.07 -38.41 -18.59
CA ASP A 164 -4.76 -39.80 -18.92
C ASP A 164 -3.47 -40.32 -18.24
N GLY A 165 -3.25 -39.98 -16.97
CA GLY A 165 -2.09 -40.45 -16.21
C GLY A 165 -0.82 -39.62 -16.39
N LYS A 166 -0.86 -38.49 -17.10
CA LYS A 166 0.32 -37.66 -17.44
C LYS A 166 0.01 -36.18 -17.39
N PHE A 167 1.01 -35.36 -17.06
CA PHE A 167 0.93 -33.92 -17.27
C PHE A 167 0.99 -33.61 -18.77
N VAL A 168 0.10 -32.74 -19.22
CA VAL A 168 0.01 -32.24 -20.59
C VAL A 168 -0.15 -30.72 -20.56
N THR A 169 0.23 -30.06 -21.65
CA THR A 169 -0.01 -28.62 -21.80
C THR A 169 -1.49 -28.37 -22.08
N LEU A 170 -2.18 -27.69 -21.15
CA LEU A 170 -3.58 -27.26 -21.29
C LEU A 170 -3.70 -25.89 -21.98
N LEU A 171 -2.75 -25.00 -21.71
CA LEU A 171 -2.67 -23.67 -22.30
C LEU A 171 -1.20 -23.31 -22.51
N ASP A 172 -0.93 -22.64 -23.63
CA ASP A 172 0.39 -22.10 -23.92
C ASP A 172 0.22 -20.78 -24.67
N ILE A 173 0.55 -19.67 -23.99
CA ILE A 173 0.45 -18.32 -24.58
C ILE A 173 1.86 -17.80 -24.80
N SER A 174 2.20 -17.64 -26.08
CA SER A 174 3.45 -17.02 -26.52
C SER A 174 3.58 -15.59 -26.03
N PRO A 175 4.82 -15.14 -25.76
CA PRO A 175 5.07 -13.72 -25.56
C PRO A 175 4.67 -12.93 -26.80
N THR A 176 4.38 -11.65 -26.63
CA THR A 176 4.09 -10.79 -27.80
C THR A 176 5.39 -10.45 -28.52
N GLU A 177 5.36 -10.35 -29.85
CA GLU A 177 6.56 -10.11 -30.66
C GLU A 177 7.26 -8.76 -30.37
N TYR A 178 6.58 -7.83 -29.71
CA TYR A 178 7.06 -6.47 -29.51
C TYR A 178 7.62 -6.18 -28.12
N THR A 179 6.98 -6.71 -27.08
CA THR A 179 7.43 -6.51 -25.69
C THR A 179 8.22 -7.70 -25.17
N ASP A 180 8.17 -8.82 -25.91
CA ASP A 180 8.57 -10.15 -25.49
C ASP A 180 7.90 -10.60 -24.17
N MET A 181 6.88 -9.89 -23.67
CA MET A 181 6.29 -10.20 -22.37
C MET A 181 5.30 -11.36 -22.46
N ALA A 182 5.49 -12.34 -21.57
CA ALA A 182 4.51 -13.38 -21.32
C ALA A 182 3.22 -12.77 -20.75
N ALA A 183 2.09 -13.45 -20.98
CA ALA A 183 0.87 -13.14 -20.27
C ALA A 183 1.06 -13.37 -18.75
N VAL A 184 0.42 -12.54 -17.93
CA VAL A 184 0.47 -12.63 -16.48
C VAL A 184 -0.93 -12.97 -15.97
N PRO A 185 -1.08 -14.00 -15.11
CA PRO A 185 -2.32 -14.23 -14.39
C PRO A 185 -2.56 -13.05 -13.44
N LEU A 186 -3.67 -12.34 -13.63
CA LEU A 186 -4.10 -11.21 -12.81
C LEU A 186 -4.97 -11.70 -11.66
N VAL A 187 -5.99 -12.52 -11.98
CA VAL A 187 -6.93 -13.10 -11.03
C VAL A 187 -7.23 -14.53 -11.40
N ILE A 188 -7.37 -15.39 -10.38
CA ILE A 188 -7.89 -16.75 -10.53
C ILE A 188 -8.97 -16.95 -9.48
N GLN A 189 -10.24 -16.89 -9.90
CA GLN A 189 -11.39 -16.92 -9.00
C GLN A 189 -12.62 -17.41 -9.78
N ASP A 190 -13.55 -18.09 -9.10
CA ASP A 190 -14.88 -18.39 -9.64
C ASP A 190 -15.73 -17.12 -9.63
N LEU A 191 -15.67 -16.38 -10.73
CA LEU A 191 -16.30 -15.08 -10.96
C LEU A 191 -17.80 -15.24 -11.27
N ASN A 192 -18.19 -16.35 -11.92
CA ASN A 192 -19.59 -16.64 -12.27
C ASN A 192 -20.31 -17.61 -11.30
N LEU A 193 -19.65 -18.01 -10.22
CA LEU A 193 -20.17 -18.89 -9.16
C LEU A 193 -20.63 -20.28 -9.65
N ASN A 194 -20.01 -20.82 -10.71
CA ASN A 194 -20.37 -22.13 -11.27
C ASN A 194 -19.56 -23.31 -10.70
N GLY A 195 -18.62 -23.03 -9.81
CA GLY A 195 -17.70 -23.98 -9.16
C GLY A 195 -16.34 -24.14 -9.86
N ILE A 196 -16.15 -23.57 -11.05
CA ILE A 196 -14.89 -23.61 -11.81
C ILE A 196 -14.27 -22.21 -11.85
N PRO A 197 -13.05 -22.03 -11.32
CA PRO A 197 -12.39 -20.73 -11.37
C PRO A 197 -12.13 -20.25 -12.81
N GLU A 198 -12.43 -18.99 -13.08
CA GLU A 198 -11.92 -18.30 -14.24
C GLU A 198 -10.52 -17.73 -14.00
N LEU A 199 -9.72 -17.75 -15.06
CA LEU A 199 -8.39 -17.20 -15.14
C LEU A 199 -8.44 -15.88 -15.93
N PHE A 200 -8.37 -14.76 -15.23
CA PHE A 200 -8.20 -13.44 -15.82
C PHE A 200 -6.71 -13.17 -16.02
N ILE A 201 -6.31 -12.99 -17.28
CA ILE A 201 -4.91 -12.76 -17.67
C ILE A 201 -4.77 -11.46 -18.45
N GLY A 202 -3.64 -10.78 -18.23
CA GLY A 202 -3.24 -9.59 -18.95
C GLY A 202 -1.92 -9.80 -19.67
N GLN A 203 -1.76 -9.26 -20.88
CA GLN A 203 -0.53 -9.37 -21.66
C GLN A 203 -0.24 -8.07 -22.40
N ALA A 204 0.91 -7.45 -22.16
CA ALA A 204 1.34 -6.26 -22.89
C ALA A 204 1.61 -6.60 -24.38
N GLN A 205 0.87 -5.98 -25.30
CA GLN A 205 1.14 -6.07 -26.73
C GLN A 205 2.21 -5.09 -27.19
N TYR A 206 2.15 -3.86 -26.70
CA TYR A 206 3.09 -2.78 -26.99
C TYR A 206 3.38 -2.01 -25.69
N SER A 207 4.23 -0.99 -25.74
CA SER A 207 4.50 -0.13 -24.57
C SER A 207 3.27 0.64 -24.09
N ASP A 208 2.16 0.58 -24.81
CA ASP A 208 0.93 1.36 -24.58
C ASP A 208 -0.36 0.52 -24.77
N GLN A 209 -0.24 -0.80 -24.97
CA GLN A 209 -1.39 -1.68 -25.24
C GLN A 209 -1.32 -2.97 -24.42
N ALA A 210 -2.44 -3.38 -23.84
CA ALA A 210 -2.57 -4.63 -23.10
C ALA A 210 -3.78 -5.44 -23.56
N ASN A 211 -3.54 -6.72 -23.85
CA ASN A 211 -4.58 -7.71 -24.10
C ASN A 211 -5.07 -8.32 -22.79
N TYR A 212 -6.38 -8.39 -22.62
CA TYR A 212 -7.00 -9.10 -21.51
C TYR A 212 -7.79 -10.32 -22.01
N ARG A 213 -7.74 -11.42 -21.26
CA ARG A 213 -8.57 -12.62 -21.52
C ARG A 213 -9.12 -13.16 -20.21
N ILE A 214 -10.34 -13.69 -20.26
CA ILE A 214 -10.96 -14.44 -19.16
C ILE A 214 -11.13 -15.86 -19.67
N LEU A 215 -10.35 -16.79 -19.12
CA LEU A 215 -10.34 -18.19 -19.55
C LEU A 215 -11.06 -19.06 -18.52
N GLU A 216 -11.93 -19.97 -18.96
CA GLU A 216 -12.59 -20.97 -18.09
C GLU A 216 -12.36 -22.37 -18.65
N TRP A 217 -12.30 -23.39 -17.80
CA TRP A 217 -12.24 -24.78 -18.24
C TRP A 217 -13.60 -25.24 -18.77
N ASP A 218 -13.66 -25.65 -20.06
CA ASP A 218 -14.90 -26.16 -20.65
C ASP A 218 -15.17 -27.65 -20.39
N GLY A 219 -14.25 -28.34 -19.68
CA GLY A 219 -14.24 -29.79 -19.53
C GLY A 219 -13.23 -30.49 -20.44
N THR A 220 -12.70 -29.79 -21.45
CA THR A 220 -11.74 -30.33 -22.42
C THR A 220 -10.54 -29.42 -22.66
N LYS A 221 -10.73 -28.10 -22.61
CA LYS A 221 -9.70 -27.08 -22.79
C LYS A 221 -10.10 -25.78 -22.07
N LEU A 222 -9.13 -24.90 -21.88
CA LEU A 222 -9.40 -23.53 -21.46
C LEU A 222 -9.97 -22.73 -22.63
N VAL A 223 -11.18 -22.19 -22.47
CA VAL A 223 -11.87 -21.39 -23.47
C VAL A 223 -11.91 -19.93 -23.05
N ASN A 224 -11.74 -19.02 -24.01
CA ASN A 224 -11.87 -17.60 -23.75
C ASN A 224 -13.35 -17.21 -23.71
N ASN A 225 -13.82 -16.78 -22.54
CA ASN A 225 -15.19 -16.37 -22.27
C ASN A 225 -15.44 -14.87 -22.47
N VAL A 226 -14.47 -14.13 -23.00
CA VAL A 226 -14.63 -12.72 -23.41
C VAL A 226 -15.31 -12.65 -24.79
N PRO A 227 -16.16 -11.65 -25.08
CA PRO A 227 -16.87 -11.52 -26.36
C PRO A 227 -15.94 -11.64 -27.58
N ALA A 228 -16.44 -12.24 -28.67
CA ALA A 228 -15.70 -12.32 -29.93
C ALA A 228 -15.27 -10.93 -30.45
N GLU A 229 -16.09 -9.90 -30.19
CA GLU A 229 -15.80 -8.49 -30.51
C GLU A 229 -14.51 -7.97 -29.87
N PHE A 230 -14.13 -8.53 -28.71
CA PHE A 230 -12.87 -8.24 -28.01
C PHE A 230 -11.68 -9.03 -28.58
N GLN A 231 -11.94 -10.19 -29.19
CA GLN A 231 -10.91 -11.08 -29.74
C GLN A 231 -10.48 -10.66 -31.15
N GLU A 232 -11.42 -10.21 -31.98
CA GLU A 232 -11.15 -9.92 -33.40
C GLU A 232 -10.47 -8.55 -33.63
N ASN A 233 -10.54 -7.63 -32.66
CA ASN A 233 -10.11 -6.24 -32.84
C ASN A 233 -8.77 -5.85 -32.21
N ASN A 234 -7.94 -6.81 -31.75
CA ASN A 234 -6.61 -6.54 -31.15
C ASN A 234 -6.60 -5.22 -30.34
N THR A 235 -7.37 -5.17 -29.25
CA THR A 235 -7.41 -4.04 -28.29
C THR A 235 -7.81 -2.67 -28.85
N LYS A 236 -8.58 -2.61 -29.95
CA LYS A 236 -9.26 -1.37 -30.33
C LYS A 236 -10.73 -1.45 -29.98
N ILE A 237 -11.08 -0.99 -28.79
CA ILE A 237 -12.48 -0.72 -28.46
C ILE A 237 -12.77 0.68 -29.00
N TYR A 238 -13.62 0.76 -30.02
CA TYR A 238 -14.05 2.03 -30.58
C TYR A 238 -15.24 2.54 -29.79
N ILE A 239 -15.07 3.65 -29.08
CA ILE A 239 -16.14 4.38 -28.41
C ILE A 239 -16.34 5.69 -29.16
N ASP A 240 -17.53 5.91 -29.72
CA ASP A 240 -17.87 7.14 -30.45
C ASP A 240 -16.83 7.53 -31.54
N ASN A 241 -16.34 6.58 -32.35
CA ASN A 241 -15.26 6.73 -33.33
C ASN A 241 -13.86 7.08 -32.77
N HIS A 242 -13.63 6.97 -31.47
CA HIS A 242 -12.32 7.14 -30.84
C HIS A 242 -11.78 5.78 -30.38
N ILE A 243 -10.47 5.54 -30.56
CA ILE A 243 -9.81 4.31 -30.12
C ILE A 243 -9.54 4.46 -28.62
N VAL A 244 -10.18 3.66 -27.78
CA VAL A 244 -9.79 3.51 -26.38
C VAL A 244 -8.66 2.51 -26.32
N TYR A 245 -7.50 3.02 -25.94
CA TYR A 245 -6.35 2.20 -25.61
C TYR A 245 -6.30 2.04 -24.09
N THR A 246 -5.90 0.87 -23.60
CA THR A 246 -5.55 0.67 -22.19
C THR A 246 -4.14 1.22 -21.96
N ILE A 247 -3.99 2.55 -21.93
CA ILE A 247 -2.68 3.21 -21.87
C ILE A 247 -2.29 3.51 -20.43
N GLY A 248 -1.07 3.09 -20.09
CA GLY A 248 -0.27 3.70 -19.05
C GLY A 248 1.20 3.73 -19.50
N GLN A 249 1.68 4.90 -19.96
CA GLN A 249 3.12 5.17 -20.02
C GLN A 249 3.47 6.05 -18.81
N SER A 250 4.26 5.57 -17.86
CA SER A 250 5.69 5.86 -17.89
C SER A 250 6.60 4.84 -17.15
N ASN A 251 6.13 3.63 -16.83
CA ASN A 251 6.95 2.51 -16.32
C ASN A 251 6.50 1.15 -16.94
N ALA A 252 6.32 1.17 -18.26
CA ALA A 252 5.35 0.40 -19.05
C ALA A 252 5.61 -1.11 -19.29
N GLN A 253 6.15 -1.85 -18.31
CA GLN A 253 6.21 -3.31 -18.41
C GLN A 253 5.41 -4.03 -17.30
N LYS A 254 5.40 -3.51 -16.06
CA LYS A 254 4.54 -4.03 -14.98
C LYS A 254 3.31 -3.17 -14.69
N GLY A 255 3.42 -1.84 -14.85
CA GLY A 255 2.36 -0.90 -14.47
C GLY A 255 1.09 -0.97 -15.33
N ALA A 256 1.18 -1.40 -16.59
CA ALA A 256 0.01 -1.51 -17.46
C ALA A 256 -0.94 -2.65 -17.03
N LEU A 257 -0.41 -3.68 -16.36
CA LEU A 257 -1.16 -4.89 -16.00
C LEU A 257 -1.59 -4.92 -14.53
N VAL A 258 -0.82 -4.29 -13.64
CA VAL A 258 -1.05 -4.32 -12.19
C VAL A 258 -1.56 -2.96 -11.71
N GLY A 259 -2.81 -2.90 -11.25
CA GLY A 259 -3.43 -1.69 -10.68
C GLY A 259 -4.53 -1.05 -11.52
N ASN A 260 -4.77 -1.51 -12.76
CA ASN A 260 -5.78 -0.96 -13.67
C ASN A 260 -7.04 -1.82 -13.77
N TYR A 261 -7.30 -2.67 -12.78
CA TYR A 261 -8.51 -3.48 -12.76
C TYR A 261 -8.99 -3.73 -11.33
N GLU A 262 -10.28 -4.02 -11.20
CA GLU A 262 -10.89 -4.51 -9.97
C GLU A 262 -11.90 -5.64 -10.28
N ILE A 263 -12.12 -6.49 -9.29
CA ILE A 263 -13.09 -7.59 -9.34
C ILE A 263 -14.20 -7.27 -8.35
N VAL A 264 -15.32 -6.79 -8.85
CA VAL A 264 -16.40 -6.22 -8.03
C VAL A 264 -17.74 -6.58 -8.65
N ASP A 265 -18.75 -6.78 -7.81
CA ASP A 265 -20.13 -6.96 -8.28
C ASP A 265 -20.73 -5.56 -8.50
N THR A 266 -20.78 -5.10 -9.75
CA THR A 266 -21.19 -3.71 -10.06
C THR A 266 -22.71 -3.52 -10.12
N ASP A 267 -23.50 -4.59 -10.16
CA ASP A 267 -24.96 -4.52 -10.23
C ASP A 267 -25.70 -5.26 -9.09
N GLY A 268 -24.96 -5.78 -8.12
CA GLY A 268 -25.50 -6.41 -6.92
C GLY A 268 -26.16 -7.76 -7.21
N ASN A 269 -25.76 -8.44 -8.29
CA ASN A 269 -26.35 -9.72 -8.68
C ASN A 269 -25.66 -10.94 -8.03
N GLY A 270 -24.60 -10.72 -7.26
CA GLY A 270 -23.79 -11.71 -6.56
C GLY A 270 -22.60 -12.25 -7.38
N LEU A 271 -22.60 -12.04 -8.70
CA LEU A 271 -21.52 -12.41 -9.60
C LEU A 271 -20.44 -11.33 -9.60
N LYS A 272 -19.21 -11.72 -9.92
CA LYS A 272 -18.10 -10.77 -10.00
C LYS A 272 -17.94 -10.26 -11.43
N ASP A 273 -17.95 -8.95 -11.57
CA ASP A 273 -17.59 -8.28 -12.81
C ASP A 273 -16.10 -7.97 -12.83
N VAL A 274 -15.54 -7.89 -14.04
CA VAL A 274 -14.17 -7.41 -14.25
C VAL A 274 -14.24 -5.97 -14.73
N VAL A 275 -13.80 -5.05 -13.89
CA VAL A 275 -13.74 -3.64 -14.21
C VAL A 275 -12.30 -3.32 -14.61
N ILE A 276 -12.11 -2.75 -15.79
CA ILE A 276 -10.80 -2.37 -16.32
C ILE A 276 -10.79 -0.85 -16.47
N HIS A 277 -9.87 -0.19 -15.80
CA HIS A 277 -9.68 1.25 -15.87
C HIS A 277 -8.69 1.56 -17.01
N ALA A 278 -9.17 2.15 -18.09
CA ALA A 278 -8.35 2.55 -19.24
C ALA A 278 -8.21 4.08 -19.27
N GLY A 279 -6.97 4.59 -19.29
CA GLY A 279 -6.73 6.01 -19.57
C GLY A 279 -6.83 6.31 -21.07
N VAL A 280 -7.65 7.29 -21.46
CA VAL A 280 -7.68 7.76 -22.86
C VAL A 280 -6.43 8.59 -23.15
N TYR A 281 -5.67 8.20 -24.18
CA TYR A 281 -4.58 9.03 -24.70
C TYR A 281 -5.02 9.70 -26.01
N ASN A 282 -5.32 10.99 -25.95
CA ASN A 282 -5.36 11.83 -27.14
C ASN A 282 -3.97 12.44 -27.36
N ASN A 283 -3.41 12.22 -28.56
CA ASN A 283 -2.13 12.76 -29.00
C ASN A 283 -1.96 14.22 -28.55
N PHE A 284 -0.98 14.47 -27.67
CA PHE A 284 -0.56 15.80 -27.21
C PHE A 284 -1.73 16.73 -26.84
N LEU A 285 -2.22 16.67 -25.59
CA LEU A 285 -2.51 17.84 -24.71
C LEU A 285 -3.46 17.59 -23.53
N ASP A 286 -4.04 16.40 -23.31
CA ASP A 286 -4.94 16.21 -22.18
C ASP A 286 -5.02 14.74 -21.77
N SER A 287 -4.38 14.35 -20.66
CA SER A 287 -4.35 12.97 -20.15
C SER A 287 -5.00 12.83 -18.78
N SER A 288 -5.72 13.84 -18.28
CA SER A 288 -6.27 13.83 -16.91
C SER A 288 -7.79 13.78 -16.82
N SER A 289 -8.54 13.79 -17.93
CA SER A 289 -9.98 14.05 -17.88
C SER A 289 -10.92 12.89 -18.22
N LEU A 290 -10.45 11.72 -18.65
CA LEU A 290 -11.32 10.55 -18.90
C LEU A 290 -10.62 9.23 -18.54
N GLN A 291 -10.92 8.69 -17.36
CA GLN A 291 -10.81 7.26 -17.14
C GLN A 291 -12.03 6.61 -17.77
N ASP A 292 -11.83 6.00 -18.93
CA ASP A 292 -12.86 5.15 -19.52
C ASP A 292 -12.80 3.82 -18.79
N THR A 293 -13.86 3.52 -18.04
CA THR A 293 -13.99 2.26 -17.33
C THR A 293 -14.78 1.28 -18.18
N ILE A 294 -14.19 0.13 -18.47
CA ILE A 294 -14.83 -0.98 -19.17
C ILE A 294 -15.26 -2.01 -18.13
N ILE A 295 -16.56 -2.29 -18.07
CA ILE A 295 -17.10 -3.31 -17.16
C ILE A 295 -17.47 -4.54 -17.97
N LEU A 296 -16.79 -5.65 -17.71
CA LEU A 296 -17.10 -6.96 -18.27
C LEU A 296 -18.01 -7.72 -17.29
N LYS A 297 -19.27 -7.93 -17.68
CA LYS A 297 -20.30 -8.59 -16.88
C LYS A 297 -20.62 -9.97 -17.39
N TRP A 298 -20.88 -10.92 -16.49
CA TRP A 298 -21.37 -12.23 -16.88
C TRP A 298 -22.86 -12.18 -17.25
N ASN A 299 -23.22 -12.60 -18.47
CA ASN A 299 -24.62 -12.61 -18.93
C ASN A 299 -25.32 -13.98 -18.79
N GLY A 300 -24.71 -14.93 -18.07
CA GLY A 300 -25.17 -16.32 -17.97
C GLY A 300 -24.51 -17.29 -18.96
N LYS A 301 -23.76 -16.79 -19.95
CA LYS A 301 -23.08 -17.62 -20.96
C LYS A 301 -21.63 -17.20 -21.20
N SER A 302 -21.36 -15.91 -21.24
CA SER A 302 -20.04 -15.33 -21.45
C SER A 302 -19.96 -14.00 -20.72
N TYR A 303 -18.75 -13.46 -20.57
CA TYR A 303 -18.61 -12.05 -20.24
C TYR A 303 -19.06 -11.22 -21.44
N VAL A 304 -19.67 -10.07 -21.19
CA VAL A 304 -20.06 -9.06 -22.18
C VAL A 304 -19.72 -7.68 -21.65
N VAL A 305 -19.54 -6.71 -22.54
CA VAL A 305 -19.37 -5.31 -22.11
C VAL A 305 -20.70 -4.84 -21.55
N GLY A 306 -20.80 -4.76 -20.22
CA GLY A 306 -22.02 -4.38 -19.50
C GLY A 306 -22.21 -2.87 -19.37
N GLY A 307 -21.15 -2.10 -19.60
CA GLY A 307 -21.17 -0.66 -19.64
C GLY A 307 -19.79 -0.12 -19.96
N ILE A 308 -19.76 1.03 -20.62
CA ILE A 308 -18.57 1.88 -20.66
C ILE A 308 -18.95 3.13 -19.90
N ALA A 309 -18.44 3.23 -18.68
CA ALA A 309 -18.59 4.44 -17.91
C ALA A 309 -17.44 5.36 -18.32
N LYS A 310 -17.77 6.43 -19.04
CA LYS A 310 -16.94 7.63 -18.96
C LYS A 310 -17.15 8.13 -17.54
N GLU A 311 -16.12 8.11 -16.69
CA GLU A 311 -16.20 8.89 -15.47
C GLU A 311 -16.22 10.38 -15.85
N ALA A 312 -17.38 10.88 -16.24
CA ALA A 312 -17.77 12.23 -15.91
C ALA A 312 -18.69 12.06 -14.72
N THR A 313 -18.17 12.17 -13.50
CA THR A 313 -18.88 12.01 -12.23
C THR A 313 -20.29 12.62 -12.31
N PRO A 314 -21.38 11.83 -12.49
CA PRO A 314 -22.72 12.36 -12.38
C PRO A 314 -23.19 12.04 -10.97
N THR A 315 -23.09 13.01 -10.08
CA THR A 315 -23.68 12.96 -8.74
C THR A 315 -25.17 12.59 -8.88
N PRO A 316 -25.68 11.59 -8.14
CA PRO A 316 -27.12 11.35 -8.09
C PRO A 316 -27.78 12.61 -7.55
N THR A 317 -28.66 13.22 -8.33
CA THR A 317 -29.44 14.36 -7.84
C THR A 317 -30.36 13.85 -6.74
N ALA A 318 -30.03 14.15 -5.48
CA ALA A 318 -30.90 13.86 -4.36
C ALA A 318 -32.23 14.59 -4.59
N SER A 319 -33.33 13.83 -4.63
CA SER A 319 -34.69 14.40 -4.58
C SER A 319 -34.96 14.88 -3.14
N LEU A 320 -34.30 15.96 -2.74
CA LEU A 320 -34.65 16.69 -1.52
C LEU A 320 -35.85 17.59 -1.82
N THR A 321 -36.89 17.47 -1.00
CA THR A 321 -37.96 18.47 -0.97
C THR A 321 -37.36 19.71 -0.30
N PRO A 322 -37.28 20.88 -0.97
CA PRO A 322 -36.58 22.02 -0.41
C PRO A 322 -37.29 22.49 0.87
N LEU A 323 -36.55 22.56 1.97
CA LEU A 323 -36.92 23.41 3.10
C LEU A 323 -36.78 24.89 2.65
N PRO A 324 -37.63 25.81 3.14
CA PRO A 324 -37.76 27.16 2.59
C PRO A 324 -36.67 28.14 3.09
N PHE A 325 -35.40 27.76 2.98
CA PHE A 325 -34.26 28.65 3.17
C PHE A 325 -33.22 28.40 2.07
N SER A 326 -33.44 28.94 0.87
CA SER A 326 -32.36 29.01 -0.14
C SER A 326 -31.54 30.26 0.13
N ALA A 327 -30.38 30.11 0.78
CA ALA A 327 -29.33 31.11 0.71
C ALA A 327 -28.73 31.07 -0.70
N THR A 328 -29.34 31.75 -1.67
CA THR A 328 -28.76 31.84 -3.02
C THR A 328 -27.65 32.88 -3.02
N CYS A 329 -26.42 32.45 -3.28
CA CYS A 329 -25.28 33.33 -3.49
C CYS A 329 -25.41 34.00 -4.86
N SER A 330 -26.07 35.16 -4.89
CA SER A 330 -26.27 36.07 -6.04
C SER A 330 -27.11 35.55 -7.23
N ASN A 331 -27.78 36.47 -7.94
CA ASN A 331 -28.77 36.20 -9.01
C ASN A 331 -28.53 37.03 -10.30
N LYS A 332 -27.30 37.46 -10.59
CA LYS A 332 -26.97 38.15 -11.85
C LYS A 332 -26.04 37.27 -12.68
N VAL A 333 -25.93 37.50 -14.00
CA VAL A 333 -25.04 36.70 -14.86
C VAL A 333 -24.07 37.66 -15.56
N PRO A 334 -22.80 37.72 -15.15
CA PRO A 334 -21.75 38.47 -15.84
C PRO A 334 -21.04 37.55 -16.82
N GLN A 335 -20.45 38.11 -17.88
CA GLN A 335 -19.46 37.38 -18.67
C GLN A 335 -18.08 37.52 -18.05
N LEU A 336 -17.37 36.40 -17.88
CA LEU A 336 -15.98 36.38 -17.44
C LEU A 336 -15.10 37.07 -18.50
N LYS A 337 -14.61 38.28 -18.22
CA LYS A 337 -13.60 38.95 -19.05
C LYS A 337 -12.21 38.60 -18.55
N TYR A 338 -11.71 37.45 -18.96
CA TYR A 338 -10.36 37.01 -18.61
C TYR A 338 -9.30 37.88 -19.32
N ARG A 339 -8.50 38.62 -18.53
CA ARG A 339 -7.32 39.35 -19.01
C ARG A 339 -6.18 39.02 -18.07
N ARG A 340 -5.16 38.31 -18.57
CA ARG A 340 -4.01 37.76 -17.83
C ARG A 340 -3.45 38.76 -16.80
N PRO A 341 -3.72 38.58 -15.50
CA PRO A 341 -3.22 39.51 -14.51
C PRO A 341 -2.27 38.81 -13.51
N GLU A 342 -1.59 39.56 -12.65
CA GLU A 342 -0.76 39.02 -11.55
C GLU A 342 -1.64 38.20 -10.56
N ASN A 343 -1.12 37.16 -9.88
CA ASN A 343 -1.90 36.15 -9.11
C ASN A 343 -3.03 36.72 -8.24
N GLN A 344 -2.80 37.79 -7.46
CA GLN A 344 -3.83 38.41 -6.62
C GLN A 344 -5.05 38.92 -7.42
N SER A 345 -4.86 39.21 -8.70
CA SER A 345 -5.92 39.64 -9.59
C SER A 345 -6.70 38.45 -10.17
N LEU A 346 -6.17 37.23 -10.18
CA LEU A 346 -6.90 36.04 -10.61
C LEU A 346 -7.99 35.67 -9.59
N ILE A 347 -7.60 35.45 -8.34
CA ILE A 347 -8.53 35.17 -7.22
C ILE A 347 -9.63 36.23 -7.16
N ARG A 348 -9.25 37.51 -7.24
CA ARG A 348 -10.23 38.62 -7.25
C ARG A 348 -11.20 38.55 -8.43
N SER A 349 -10.73 38.16 -9.62
CA SER A 349 -11.58 38.04 -10.81
C SER A 349 -12.54 36.86 -10.72
N ILE A 350 -12.09 35.73 -10.16
CA ILE A 350 -12.93 34.55 -9.91
C ILE A 350 -14.00 34.89 -8.87
N LEU A 351 -13.61 35.52 -7.75
CA LEU A 351 -14.54 35.98 -6.72
C LEU A 351 -15.54 36.99 -7.27
N GLU A 352 -15.11 37.98 -8.07
CA GLU A 352 -16.03 38.93 -8.72
C GLU A 352 -17.00 38.23 -9.67
N PHE A 353 -16.54 37.23 -10.43
CA PHE A 353 -17.38 36.44 -11.30
C PHE A 353 -18.43 35.64 -10.52
N LEU A 354 -18.01 34.86 -9.53
CA LEU A 354 -18.89 34.05 -8.68
C LEU A 354 -19.89 34.94 -7.92
N ASN A 355 -19.43 36.03 -7.30
CA ASN A 355 -20.29 36.96 -6.54
C ASN A 355 -21.28 37.74 -7.38
N ASN A 356 -21.00 37.92 -8.66
CA ASN A 356 -21.97 38.50 -9.56
C ASN A 356 -22.89 37.45 -10.21
N GLY A 357 -22.85 36.18 -9.76
CA GLY A 357 -23.69 35.04 -10.16
C GLY A 357 -23.25 34.33 -11.44
N GLY A 358 -21.96 34.40 -11.75
CA GLY A 358 -21.35 33.65 -12.84
C GLY A 358 -21.48 32.13 -12.65
N PRO A 359 -21.91 31.37 -13.67
CA PRO A 359 -22.07 29.93 -13.56
C PRO A 359 -20.71 29.20 -13.47
N GLN A 360 -20.64 28.15 -12.65
CA GLN A 360 -19.43 27.33 -12.46
C GLN A 360 -18.93 26.74 -13.79
N GLU A 361 -19.84 26.39 -14.71
CA GLU A 361 -19.51 25.78 -15.99
C GLU A 361 -18.67 26.69 -16.90
N GLU A 362 -18.72 28.01 -16.72
CA GLU A 362 -17.83 28.92 -17.45
C GLU A 362 -16.40 28.88 -16.91
N LEU A 363 -16.20 28.61 -15.61
CA LEU A 363 -14.87 28.44 -15.03
C LEU A 363 -14.21 27.13 -15.52
N ASN A 364 -15.00 26.08 -15.76
CA ASN A 364 -14.52 24.80 -16.33
C ASN A 364 -13.87 24.93 -17.72
N ARG A 365 -14.03 26.06 -18.41
CA ARG A 365 -13.34 26.32 -19.69
C ARG A 365 -11.86 26.69 -19.51
N HIS A 366 -11.47 27.04 -18.28
CA HIS A 366 -10.16 27.58 -17.96
C HIS A 366 -9.49 26.84 -16.79
N PHE A 367 -10.26 26.20 -15.93
CA PHE A 367 -9.80 25.54 -14.71
C PHE A 367 -10.46 24.17 -14.55
N ILE A 368 -9.91 23.32 -13.68
CA ILE A 368 -10.64 22.15 -13.20
C ILE A 368 -11.47 22.61 -12.00
N VAL A 369 -12.80 22.56 -12.11
CA VAL A 369 -13.69 23.08 -11.07
C VAL A 369 -14.70 22.03 -10.65
N THR A 370 -14.77 21.77 -9.35
CA THR A 370 -15.81 20.95 -8.73
C THR A 370 -16.56 21.75 -7.67
N GLY A 371 -17.86 21.51 -7.57
CA GLY A 371 -18.76 22.24 -6.69
C GLY A 371 -19.56 21.27 -5.84
N ARG A 372 -19.49 21.41 -4.51
CA ARG A 372 -20.25 20.59 -3.56
C ARG A 372 -20.53 21.40 -2.30
N ASP A 373 -21.64 21.13 -1.64
CA ASP A 373 -21.87 21.59 -0.28
C ASP A 373 -20.89 20.86 0.67
N LEU A 374 -19.92 21.59 1.21
CA LEU A 374 -18.86 21.08 2.08
C LEU A 374 -19.06 21.49 3.55
N ASN A 375 -19.96 22.44 3.81
CA ASN A 375 -20.21 23.00 5.14
C ASN A 375 -21.68 22.79 5.62
N ASN A 376 -22.47 22.05 4.85
CA ASN A 376 -23.88 21.69 5.10
C ASN A 376 -24.82 22.90 5.23
N ASP A 377 -24.56 23.98 4.47
CA ASP A 377 -25.40 25.18 4.43
C ASP A 377 -26.28 25.28 3.16
N SER A 378 -26.27 24.24 2.32
CA SER A 378 -26.94 24.15 1.01
C SER A 378 -26.38 25.06 -0.09
N ALA A 379 -25.40 25.92 0.20
CA ALA A 379 -24.60 26.57 -0.81
C ALA A 379 -23.50 25.61 -1.28
N LEU A 380 -23.00 25.84 -2.50
CA LEU A 380 -21.88 25.06 -3.01
C LEU A 380 -20.58 25.77 -2.65
N GLU A 381 -19.65 25.04 -2.04
CA GLU A 381 -18.25 25.39 -2.09
C GLU A 381 -17.67 25.01 -3.44
N ILE A 382 -16.78 25.86 -3.94
CA ILE A 382 -16.13 25.68 -5.24
C ILE A 382 -14.65 25.38 -4.99
N VAL A 383 -14.22 24.18 -5.37
CA VAL A 383 -12.80 23.81 -5.42
C VAL A 383 -12.31 23.98 -6.86
N LEU A 384 -11.23 24.74 -7.04
CA LEU A 384 -10.71 25.13 -8.34
C LEU A 384 -9.21 24.85 -8.42
N ILE A 385 -8.77 24.17 -9.47
CA ILE A 385 -7.34 23.95 -9.77
C ILE A 385 -6.94 24.77 -11.00
N ASP A 386 -5.94 25.62 -10.83
CA ASP A 386 -5.34 26.44 -11.89
C ASP A 386 -3.95 25.94 -12.30
N TRP A 387 -3.76 25.68 -13.59
CA TRP A 387 -2.53 25.13 -14.20
C TRP A 387 -1.74 26.16 -15.01
N TYR A 388 -2.24 27.40 -15.15
CA TYR A 388 -1.81 28.30 -16.22
C TYR A 388 -0.44 28.94 -16.04
N LEU A 389 0.19 28.82 -14.88
CA LEU A 389 1.44 29.51 -14.53
C LEU A 389 2.67 28.62 -14.44
N GLY A 390 2.55 27.36 -14.87
CA GLY A 390 3.61 26.36 -14.68
C GLY A 390 3.52 25.69 -13.31
N ASP A 391 2.89 26.35 -12.33
CA ASP A 391 2.58 25.77 -11.02
C ASP A 391 1.06 25.59 -10.92
N ALA A 392 0.65 24.38 -10.57
CA ALA A 392 -0.71 24.04 -10.23
C ALA A 392 -1.02 24.63 -8.85
N ASN A 393 -2.09 25.44 -8.76
CA ASN A 393 -2.59 26.00 -7.52
C ASN A 393 -4.02 25.49 -7.27
N ILE A 394 -4.37 25.22 -6.03
CA ILE A 394 -5.72 24.84 -5.62
C ILE A 394 -6.34 25.94 -4.75
N TYR A 395 -7.58 26.29 -5.07
CA TYR A 395 -8.35 27.29 -4.35
C TYR A 395 -9.65 26.67 -3.87
N LEU A 396 -10.09 27.07 -2.67
CA LEU A 396 -11.37 26.69 -2.10
C LEU A 396 -12.16 27.96 -1.76
N PHE A 397 -13.25 28.16 -2.49
CA PHE A 397 -14.18 29.27 -2.29
C PHE A 397 -15.42 28.77 -1.55
N SER A 398 -15.82 29.46 -0.48
CA SER A 398 -17.03 29.16 0.29
C SER A 398 -17.97 30.36 0.26
N CYS A 399 -19.27 30.10 0.25
CA CYS A 399 -20.25 31.17 0.28
C CYS A 399 -20.57 31.56 1.73
N GLN A 400 -20.18 32.76 2.12
CA GLN A 400 -20.40 33.29 3.46
C GLN A 400 -21.24 34.57 3.36
N ASP A 401 -22.33 34.65 4.11
CA ASP A 401 -23.23 35.81 4.09
C ASP A 401 -23.73 36.21 2.68
N GLY A 402 -23.91 35.21 1.81
CA GLY A 402 -24.38 35.39 0.42
C GLY A 402 -23.31 35.87 -0.56
N VAL A 403 -22.04 35.88 -0.16
CA VAL A 403 -20.88 36.16 -1.01
C VAL A 403 -19.82 35.08 -0.90
N TYR A 404 -19.33 34.61 -2.04
CA TYR A 404 -18.14 33.79 -2.12
C TYR A 404 -16.93 34.55 -1.58
N VAL A 405 -16.18 33.87 -0.71
CA VAL A 405 -14.89 34.29 -0.18
C VAL A 405 -13.87 33.18 -0.41
N ASP A 406 -12.61 33.57 -0.61
CA ASP A 406 -11.49 32.62 -0.60
C ASP A 406 -11.19 32.23 0.85
N THR A 407 -11.12 30.92 1.10
CA THR A 407 -10.86 30.38 2.43
C THR A 407 -9.38 30.47 2.82
N GLY A 408 -8.48 30.61 1.84
CA GLY A 408 -7.04 30.73 2.06
C GLY A 408 -6.40 29.54 2.76
N ILE A 409 -7.00 28.35 2.67
CA ILE A 409 -6.50 27.16 3.35
C ILE A 409 -5.24 26.58 2.70
N PHE A 410 -5.12 26.68 1.38
CA PHE A 410 -3.92 26.26 0.66
C PHE A 410 -2.94 27.43 0.59
N PRO A 411 -1.69 27.27 1.08
CA PRO A 411 -0.71 28.35 1.04
C PRO A 411 -0.31 28.68 -0.41
N ASP A 412 -0.21 29.97 -0.73
CA ASP A 412 0.20 30.51 -2.06
C ASP A 412 1.58 29.99 -2.58
N ASP A 413 2.33 29.27 -1.74
CA ASP A 413 3.69 28.80 -2.03
C ASP A 413 3.74 27.29 -2.44
N SER A 414 2.59 26.61 -2.56
CA SER A 414 2.54 25.20 -2.99
C SER A 414 2.83 25.06 -4.49
N ILE A 415 4.11 25.09 -4.86
CA ILE A 415 4.56 24.90 -6.24
C ILE A 415 4.46 23.41 -6.60
N SER A 416 3.26 23.00 -7.03
CA SER A 416 3.00 21.65 -7.54
C SER A 416 2.98 21.63 -9.07
N SER A 417 3.53 20.57 -9.65
CA SER A 417 3.44 20.24 -11.08
C SER A 417 2.14 19.54 -11.45
N ASP A 418 1.47 18.92 -10.47
CA ASP A 418 0.20 18.24 -10.67
C ASP A 418 -0.62 18.26 -9.38
N ILE A 419 -1.85 18.75 -9.45
CA ILE A 419 -2.82 18.65 -8.36
C ILE A 419 -4.00 17.82 -8.85
N THR A 420 -4.38 16.82 -8.07
CA THR A 420 -5.53 15.95 -8.33
C THR A 420 -6.42 15.89 -7.10
N ILE A 421 -7.73 16.13 -7.27
CA ILE A 421 -8.74 15.82 -6.25
C ILE A 421 -9.05 14.33 -6.36
N LEU A 422 -8.67 13.56 -5.35
CA LEU A 422 -8.88 12.10 -5.32
C LEU A 422 -10.34 11.76 -5.04
N ALA A 423 -10.94 12.46 -4.09
CA ALA A 423 -12.32 12.27 -3.68
C ALA A 423 -12.85 13.51 -2.97
N ILE A 424 -14.16 13.70 -3.06
CA ILE A 424 -14.93 14.55 -2.15
C ILE A 424 -16.01 13.65 -1.57
N VAL A 425 -15.96 13.37 -0.27
CA VAL A 425 -16.84 12.40 0.37
C VAL A 425 -16.87 12.67 1.87
N ASP A 426 -18.03 12.52 2.51
CA ASP A 426 -18.14 12.44 3.97
C ASP A 426 -17.72 11.03 4.39
N ASN A 427 -16.41 10.88 4.64
CA ASN A 427 -15.79 9.59 4.90
C ASN A 427 -15.87 9.23 6.39
N ASN A 428 -15.87 10.23 7.28
CA ASN A 428 -15.96 10.01 8.72
C ASN A 428 -17.42 10.04 9.27
N HIS A 429 -18.41 10.23 8.39
CA HIS A 429 -19.85 10.26 8.68
C HIS A 429 -20.27 11.35 9.66
N ASN A 430 -19.71 12.55 9.53
CA ASN A 430 -20.03 13.71 10.36
C ASN A 430 -20.90 14.78 9.67
N ASP A 431 -21.44 14.46 8.49
CA ASP A 431 -22.21 15.34 7.60
C ASP A 431 -21.40 16.47 6.92
N PHE A 432 -20.07 16.49 7.05
CA PHE A 432 -19.17 17.43 6.37
C PHE A 432 -18.21 16.68 5.45
N PRO A 433 -18.41 16.74 4.12
CA PRO A 433 -17.51 16.06 3.20
C PRO A 433 -16.07 16.53 3.28
N GLU A 434 -15.13 15.59 3.37
CA GLU A 434 -13.70 15.88 3.24
C GLU A 434 -13.29 15.93 1.76
N VAL A 435 -12.30 16.78 1.47
CA VAL A 435 -11.64 16.91 0.16
C VAL A 435 -10.27 16.27 0.25
N PHE A 436 -10.08 15.15 -0.44
CA PHE A 436 -8.81 14.42 -0.50
C PHE A 436 -8.02 14.91 -1.71
N ILE A 437 -6.83 15.44 -1.45
CA ILE A 437 -6.01 16.12 -2.47
C ILE A 437 -4.66 15.43 -2.54
N LYS A 438 -4.20 15.24 -3.78
CA LYS A 438 -2.85 14.84 -4.10
C LYS A 438 -2.18 15.96 -4.85
N GLU A 439 -0.98 16.32 -4.43
CA GLU A 439 -0.10 17.25 -5.14
C GLU A 439 1.19 16.52 -5.55
N MET A 440 1.82 16.95 -6.63
CA MET A 440 3.12 16.47 -7.08
C MET A 440 4.09 17.64 -7.24
N GLY A 441 5.06 17.79 -6.35
CA GLY A 441 6.05 18.85 -6.42
C GLY A 441 6.88 18.83 -7.71
N TRP A 442 7.29 20.02 -8.16
CA TRP A 442 8.31 20.16 -9.22
C TRP A 442 9.70 19.78 -8.69
N GLY A 443 10.38 18.87 -9.38
CA GLY A 443 11.75 18.50 -9.05
C GLY A 443 12.29 17.38 -9.92
N PHE A 444 13.59 17.14 -9.86
CA PHE A 444 14.18 15.94 -10.48
C PHE A 444 13.70 14.64 -9.83
N ILE A 445 13.08 14.74 -8.65
CA ILE A 445 12.50 13.64 -7.90
C ILE A 445 11.04 14.02 -7.67
N PRO A 446 10.07 13.20 -8.13
CA PRO A 446 8.65 13.51 -7.97
C PRO A 446 8.25 13.33 -6.51
N TYR A 447 8.27 14.41 -5.74
CA TYR A 447 7.64 14.43 -4.41
C TYR A 447 6.13 14.46 -4.58
N GLY A 448 5.42 13.63 -3.83
CA GLY A 448 3.99 13.80 -3.68
C GLY A 448 3.69 14.42 -2.32
N TYR A 449 2.62 15.21 -2.26
CA TYR A 449 1.99 15.66 -1.03
C TYR A 449 0.56 15.17 -0.99
N LEU A 450 0.09 14.78 0.19
CA LEU A 450 -1.31 14.48 0.44
C LEU A 450 -1.87 15.44 1.45
N ASP A 451 -3.04 15.96 1.13
CA ASP A 451 -3.79 16.82 2.01
C ASP A 451 -5.24 16.34 2.10
N ILE A 452 -5.84 16.54 3.26
CA ILE A 452 -7.23 16.22 3.53
C ILE A 452 -7.81 17.43 4.22
N VAL A 453 -8.80 18.08 3.60
CA VAL A 453 -9.42 19.29 4.11
C VAL A 453 -10.88 19.05 4.44
N GLU A 454 -11.32 19.54 5.60
CA GLU A 454 -12.71 19.45 6.07
C GLU A 454 -13.13 20.73 6.81
N TRP A 455 -14.42 21.05 6.76
CA TRP A 455 -15.04 22.09 7.58
C TRP A 455 -15.12 21.69 9.06
N ASP A 456 -14.60 22.51 9.98
CA ASP A 456 -14.62 22.25 11.42
C ASP A 456 -15.84 22.83 12.16
N GLY A 457 -16.81 23.36 11.42
CA GLY A 457 -17.95 24.13 11.93
C GLY A 457 -17.75 25.64 11.85
N THR A 458 -16.52 26.13 11.68
CA THR A 458 -16.19 27.56 11.62
C THR A 458 -15.31 27.95 10.44
N LYS A 459 -14.42 27.05 10.02
CA LYS A 459 -13.49 27.23 8.90
C LYS A 459 -13.07 25.87 8.36
N PHE A 460 -12.48 25.86 7.17
CA PHE A 460 -11.79 24.69 6.68
C PHE A 460 -10.50 24.46 7.47
N THR A 461 -10.17 23.21 7.72
CA THR A 461 -8.94 22.78 8.42
C THR A 461 -8.36 21.53 7.78
N HIS A 462 -7.03 21.40 7.84
CA HIS A 462 -6.35 20.18 7.49
C HIS A 462 -6.67 19.08 8.51
N ARG A 463 -6.98 17.90 7.99
CA ARG A 463 -7.33 16.70 8.75
C ARG A 463 -6.28 15.62 8.64
N ILE A 464 -5.20 15.80 7.90
CA ILE A 464 -4.07 14.88 7.93
C ILE A 464 -3.04 15.35 8.96
N ARG A 465 -2.52 14.41 9.75
CA ARG A 465 -1.42 14.68 10.66
C ARG A 465 -0.33 13.65 10.47
N GLU A 466 0.81 14.13 9.99
CA GLU A 466 2.03 13.33 9.91
C GLU A 466 3.11 13.98 10.78
N THR A 467 3.71 13.20 11.69
CA THR A 467 4.99 13.57 12.30
C THR A 467 6.08 13.11 11.35
N SER A 468 6.33 13.92 10.32
CA SER A 468 7.37 13.64 9.32
C SER A 468 8.78 13.84 9.92
N PHE A 469 9.80 14.09 9.10
CA PHE A 469 11.18 14.43 9.54
C PHE A 469 11.27 15.65 10.46
N SER A 470 10.17 16.41 10.56
CA SER A 470 9.97 17.54 11.46
C SER A 470 9.56 17.07 12.87
N THR A 471 10.09 17.70 13.92
CA THR A 471 9.59 17.50 15.29
C THR A 471 8.20 18.09 15.51
N GLU A 472 7.77 18.98 14.62
CA GLU A 472 6.43 19.57 14.62
C GLU A 472 5.53 18.77 13.67
N PRO A 473 4.30 18.42 14.06
CA PRO A 473 3.35 17.77 13.17
C PRO A 473 3.07 18.65 11.95
N GLU A 474 3.16 18.05 10.77
CA GLU A 474 2.82 18.70 9.51
C GLU A 474 1.35 18.44 9.15
N ASN A 475 0.73 19.42 8.51
CA ASN A 475 -0.67 19.39 8.07
C ASN A 475 -0.84 18.76 6.67
N TYR A 476 0.18 18.09 6.18
CA TYR A 476 0.20 17.34 4.94
C TYR A 476 1.08 16.11 5.16
N ALA A 477 0.85 15.07 4.36
CA ALA A 477 1.79 13.96 4.28
C ALA A 477 2.69 14.09 3.06
N SER A 478 3.95 13.65 3.15
CA SER A 478 4.88 13.72 2.01
C SER A 478 5.63 12.43 1.76
N ILE A 479 5.72 12.06 0.48
CA ILE A 479 6.54 10.93 0.01
C ILE A 479 7.41 11.38 -1.16
N ASN A 480 8.55 10.74 -1.32
CA ASN A 480 9.49 11.16 -2.36
C ASN A 480 9.32 10.47 -3.73
N SER A 481 8.43 9.50 -3.84
CA SER A 481 7.94 8.97 -5.11
C SER A 481 6.71 8.13 -4.85
N PHE A 482 5.65 8.36 -5.60
CA PHE A 482 4.44 7.56 -5.51
C PHE A 482 4.32 6.65 -6.73
N VAL A 483 3.83 5.45 -6.47
CA VAL A 483 3.45 4.45 -7.46
C VAL A 483 1.93 4.45 -7.60
N SER A 484 1.21 4.47 -6.48
CA SER A 484 -0.25 4.50 -6.47
C SER A 484 -0.80 5.16 -5.21
N ILE A 485 -2.01 5.68 -5.33
CA ILE A 485 -2.81 6.19 -4.22
C ILE A 485 -4.24 5.70 -4.35
N ALA A 486 -4.88 5.35 -3.23
CA ALA A 486 -6.28 4.95 -3.24
C ALA A 486 -6.92 5.19 -1.87
N LEU A 487 -8.20 5.57 -1.86
CA LEU A 487 -9.06 5.45 -0.68
C LEU A 487 -9.68 4.06 -0.63
N LYS A 488 -9.41 3.30 0.44
CA LYS A 488 -9.92 1.94 0.63
C LYS A 488 -10.30 1.73 2.09
N ASP A 489 -11.44 1.08 2.33
CA ASP A 489 -11.82 0.63 3.67
C ASP A 489 -11.10 -0.70 3.94
N LEU A 490 -10.01 -0.64 4.71
CA LEU A 490 -9.10 -1.75 4.92
C LEU A 490 -9.54 -2.68 6.04
N ASP A 491 -10.33 -2.20 7.00
CA ASP A 491 -10.82 -3.00 8.12
C ASP A 491 -12.34 -3.14 8.21
N ASN A 492 -13.06 -2.66 7.19
CA ASN A 492 -14.50 -2.77 7.00
C ASN A 492 -15.30 -2.04 8.10
N ASP A 493 -14.79 -0.91 8.60
CA ASP A 493 -15.50 -0.07 9.56
C ASP A 493 -16.39 1.01 8.90
N GLY A 494 -16.39 1.08 7.57
CA GLY A 494 -17.15 2.04 6.79
C GLY A 494 -16.45 3.38 6.58
N ILE A 495 -15.27 3.59 7.16
CA ILE A 495 -14.39 4.73 6.95
C ILE A 495 -13.24 4.27 6.04
N LYS A 496 -12.99 4.98 4.95
CA LYS A 496 -11.90 4.61 4.04
C LYS A 496 -10.57 5.15 4.57
N GLU A 497 -9.54 4.31 4.63
CA GLU A 497 -8.16 4.73 4.78
C GLU A 497 -7.57 5.25 3.47
N LEU A 498 -6.69 6.24 3.58
CA LEU A 498 -5.87 6.68 2.47
C LEU A 498 -4.62 5.82 2.39
N THR A 499 -4.51 5.03 1.32
CA THR A 499 -3.36 4.17 1.04
C THR A 499 -2.46 4.81 0.01
N TRP A 500 -1.17 4.93 0.34
CA TRP A 500 -0.17 5.56 -0.49
C TRP A 500 1.03 4.65 -0.66
N ASN A 501 1.19 4.10 -1.86
CA ASN A 501 2.32 3.23 -2.18
C ASN A 501 3.35 4.00 -2.96
N GLY A 502 4.62 3.86 -2.58
CA GLY A 502 5.71 4.60 -3.18
C GLY A 502 7.04 3.88 -3.16
N LEU A 503 8.04 4.58 -3.69
CA LEU A 503 9.45 4.23 -3.56
C LEU A 503 10.12 5.33 -2.75
N PHE A 504 11.04 4.94 -1.88
CA PHE A 504 11.82 5.92 -1.15
C PHE A 504 12.93 6.50 -2.05
N TYR A 505 12.89 7.83 -2.25
CA TYR A 505 13.97 8.62 -2.84
C TYR A 505 14.31 9.78 -1.91
N PRO A 506 15.44 9.85 -1.22
CA PRO A 506 15.72 11.08 -0.47
C PRO A 506 15.90 12.27 -1.42
N LYS A 507 15.65 13.45 -0.85
CA LYS A 507 15.34 14.69 -1.57
C LYS A 507 16.39 15.22 -2.55
N GLU A 508 17.56 14.58 -2.64
CA GLU A 508 18.77 15.17 -3.21
C GLU A 508 19.44 14.34 -4.31
N SER A 509 18.97 13.14 -4.63
CA SER A 509 19.64 12.27 -5.62
C SER A 509 18.70 11.75 -6.71
N VAL A 510 19.11 11.99 -7.95
CA VAL A 510 18.46 11.54 -9.18
C VAL A 510 18.65 10.05 -9.46
N ASP A 511 19.46 9.34 -8.67
CA ASP A 511 19.79 7.95 -8.92
C ASP A 511 19.24 7.02 -7.84
N TYR A 512 18.18 6.29 -8.21
CA TYR A 512 17.57 5.23 -7.39
C TYR A 512 18.60 4.24 -6.84
N TRP A 513 19.62 3.92 -7.64
CA TRP A 513 20.64 2.94 -7.28
C TRP A 513 21.47 3.37 -6.08
N PHE A 514 21.58 4.67 -5.81
CA PHE A 514 22.32 5.16 -4.65
C PHE A 514 21.70 4.68 -3.33
N TYR A 515 20.39 4.46 -3.31
CA TYR A 515 19.64 4.02 -2.12
C TYR A 515 19.27 2.54 -2.17
N TYR A 516 19.91 1.76 -3.02
CA TYR A 516 19.70 0.32 -2.99
C TYR A 516 20.25 -0.26 -1.66
N PRO A 517 19.58 -1.21 -0.97
CA PRO A 517 18.35 -1.89 -1.38
C PRO A 517 17.12 -1.20 -0.78
N SER A 518 16.56 -0.24 -1.52
CA SER A 518 15.31 0.39 -1.16
C SER A 518 14.15 -0.54 -1.50
N ARG A 519 13.12 -0.53 -0.65
CA ARG A 519 11.88 -1.28 -0.87
C ARG A 519 10.74 -0.32 -1.13
N SER A 520 9.72 -0.80 -1.83
CA SER A 520 8.45 -0.11 -1.87
C SER A 520 7.89 0.01 -0.46
N GLU A 521 7.29 1.15 -0.19
CA GLU A 521 6.66 1.47 1.08
C GLU A 521 5.19 1.80 0.85
N ALA A 522 4.36 1.40 1.80
CA ALA A 522 2.94 1.67 1.85
C ALA A 522 2.68 2.46 3.13
N HIS A 523 2.23 3.69 2.95
CA HIS A 523 1.75 4.56 4.01
C HIS A 523 0.23 4.45 4.04
N VAL A 524 -0.32 4.27 5.24
CA VAL A 524 -1.77 4.16 5.43
C VAL A 524 -2.16 5.23 6.44
N PHE A 525 -3.08 6.11 6.05
CA PHE A 525 -3.63 7.11 6.96
C PHE A 525 -5.03 6.70 7.35
N LYS A 526 -5.23 6.51 8.66
CA LYS A 526 -6.49 6.09 9.25
C LYS A 526 -7.10 7.19 10.10
N TRP A 527 -8.42 7.35 10.04
CA TRP A 527 -9.16 8.24 10.92
C TRP A 527 -9.05 7.78 12.38
N ASP A 528 -8.54 8.66 13.25
CA ASP A 528 -8.38 8.40 14.69
C ASP A 528 -9.50 9.00 15.55
N GLY A 529 -10.56 9.50 14.91
CA GLY A 529 -11.65 10.24 15.54
C GLY A 529 -11.49 11.77 15.47
N THR A 530 -10.32 12.29 15.09
CA THR A 530 -10.07 13.73 14.92
C THR A 530 -9.29 14.05 13.64
N ASN A 531 -8.32 13.22 13.26
CA ASN A 531 -7.48 13.38 12.08
C ASN A 531 -7.26 12.02 11.42
N TYR A 532 -6.85 12.05 10.15
CA TYR A 532 -6.18 10.95 9.48
C TYR A 532 -4.73 10.92 9.93
N SER A 533 -4.44 9.96 10.81
CA SER A 533 -3.13 9.75 11.39
C SER A 533 -2.42 8.62 10.66
N ALA A 534 -1.11 8.79 10.43
CA ALA A 534 -0.29 7.77 9.80
C ALA A 534 -0.22 6.50 10.67
N LEU A 535 -0.56 5.36 10.09
CA LEU A 535 -0.20 4.05 10.62
C LEU A 535 1.28 3.79 10.35
N PRO A 536 1.89 2.81 11.05
CA PRO A 536 3.28 2.43 10.79
C PRO A 536 3.47 2.05 9.33
N VAL A 537 4.53 2.60 8.71
CA VAL A 537 4.89 2.33 7.32
C VAL A 537 5.06 0.83 7.09
N GLU A 538 4.41 0.29 6.06
CA GLU A 538 4.59 -1.11 5.66
C GLU A 538 5.54 -1.18 4.47
N TYR A 539 6.64 -1.91 4.62
CA TYR A 539 7.55 -2.17 3.52
C TYR A 539 7.16 -3.45 2.76
N ALA A 540 7.51 -3.49 1.48
CA ALA A 540 7.53 -4.75 0.73
C ALA A 540 8.36 -5.81 1.47
N ALA A 541 8.09 -7.10 1.21
CA ALA A 541 8.74 -8.20 1.90
C ALA A 541 10.28 -8.04 1.89
N PRO A 542 10.96 -8.32 3.02
CA PRO A 542 12.41 -8.14 3.11
C PRO A 542 13.13 -9.11 2.18
N GLU A 543 14.08 -8.58 1.42
CA GLU A 543 14.99 -9.36 0.58
C GLU A 543 16.27 -9.73 1.35
N TYR A 544 16.64 -8.88 2.33
CA TYR A 544 17.85 -9.02 3.12
C TYR A 544 17.54 -9.20 4.61
N ARG A 545 18.46 -9.85 5.33
CA ARG A 545 18.27 -10.18 6.75
C ARG A 545 18.12 -8.95 7.64
N PHE A 546 18.88 -7.90 7.35
CA PHE A 546 18.82 -6.66 8.13
C PHE A 546 17.47 -5.95 7.96
N GLN A 547 16.88 -5.99 6.76
CA GLN A 547 15.54 -5.43 6.50
C GLN A 547 14.49 -6.13 7.36
N ALA A 548 14.51 -7.46 7.44
CA ALA A 548 13.59 -8.21 8.30
C ALA A 548 13.75 -7.86 9.79
N ALA A 549 14.98 -7.59 10.25
CA ALA A 549 15.22 -7.14 11.62
C ALA A 549 14.67 -5.72 11.85
N GLN A 550 14.92 -4.79 10.93
CA GLN A 550 14.45 -3.40 11.01
C GLN A 550 12.92 -3.28 10.89
N ASP A 551 12.28 -4.13 10.07
CA ASP A 551 10.81 -4.25 10.04
C ASP A 551 10.28 -4.66 11.42
N GLY A 552 10.95 -5.62 12.07
CA GLY A 552 10.63 -6.02 13.42
C GLY A 552 10.72 -4.85 14.41
N ASP A 553 11.75 -4.01 14.28
CA ASP A 553 11.93 -2.84 15.13
C ASP A 553 10.80 -1.82 14.95
N LEU A 554 10.48 -1.47 13.70
CA LEU A 554 9.38 -0.56 13.37
C LEU A 554 8.05 -1.06 13.95
N TYR A 555 7.74 -2.34 13.75
CA TYR A 555 6.52 -2.94 14.30
C TYR A 555 6.52 -2.96 15.83
N SER A 556 7.65 -3.23 16.48
CA SER A 556 7.74 -3.24 17.94
C SER A 556 7.59 -1.85 18.57
N GLU A 557 8.17 -0.82 17.96
CA GLU A 557 8.01 0.58 18.39
C GLU A 557 6.56 1.05 18.24
N SER A 558 5.85 0.48 17.27
CA SER A 558 4.43 0.77 17.00
C SER A 558 3.44 -0.09 17.79
N GLY A 559 3.91 -0.96 18.69
CA GLY A 559 3.05 -1.86 19.47
C GLY A 559 2.47 -3.05 18.68
N LEU A 560 2.88 -3.25 17.42
CA LEU A 560 2.45 -4.35 16.56
C LEU A 560 3.27 -5.62 16.84
N TYR A 561 3.21 -6.10 18.08
CA TYR A 561 4.13 -7.13 18.60
C TYR A 561 4.06 -8.47 17.86
N GLU A 562 2.90 -8.90 17.37
CA GLU A 562 2.79 -10.15 16.59
C GLU A 562 3.53 -10.04 15.25
N LYS A 563 3.37 -8.92 14.52
CA LYS A 563 4.10 -8.65 13.28
C LYS A 563 5.60 -8.56 13.58
N ALA A 564 5.99 -7.86 14.65
CA ALA A 564 7.39 -7.75 15.08
C ALA A 564 8.03 -9.13 15.31
N LEU A 565 7.38 -10.01 16.07
CA LEU A 565 7.86 -11.37 16.32
C LEU A 565 8.03 -12.18 15.03
N LYS A 566 7.09 -12.08 14.08
CA LYS A 566 7.20 -12.76 12.77
C LYS A 566 8.41 -12.25 11.98
N SER A 567 8.62 -10.94 11.92
CA SER A 567 9.77 -10.34 11.22
C SER A 567 11.11 -10.73 11.84
N TYR A 568 11.23 -10.67 13.16
CA TYR A 568 12.45 -11.13 13.85
C TYR A 568 12.69 -12.63 13.66
N GLN A 569 11.65 -13.47 13.73
CA GLN A 569 11.79 -14.90 13.46
C GLN A 569 12.22 -15.18 12.02
N LEU A 570 11.74 -14.40 11.06
CA LEU A 570 12.18 -14.48 9.67
C LEU A 570 13.67 -14.13 9.57
N ALA A 571 14.13 -13.08 10.25
CA ALA A 571 15.54 -12.69 10.32
C ALA A 571 16.42 -13.78 10.97
N VAL A 572 15.91 -14.52 11.96
CA VAL A 572 16.64 -15.63 12.61
C VAL A 572 16.68 -16.89 11.74
N LYS A 573 15.52 -17.31 11.20
CA LYS A 573 15.32 -18.67 10.65
C LYS A 573 15.45 -18.76 9.14
N SER A 574 15.24 -17.67 8.41
CA SER A 574 15.18 -17.76 6.95
C SER A 574 16.56 -17.98 6.34
N GLU A 575 16.69 -19.06 5.55
CA GLU A 575 17.81 -19.29 4.64
C GLU A 575 17.66 -18.53 3.31
N GLY A 576 16.45 -18.04 3.01
CA GLY A 576 16.14 -17.35 1.76
C GLY A 576 16.47 -15.85 1.76
N LEU A 577 16.63 -15.24 2.94
CA LEU A 577 17.05 -13.85 3.04
C LEU A 577 18.52 -13.70 2.65
N GLY A 578 18.78 -12.74 1.75
CA GLY A 578 20.11 -12.31 1.37
C GLY A 578 20.89 -11.69 2.52
N TRP A 579 22.18 -11.57 2.28
CA TRP A 579 23.17 -10.89 3.12
C TRP A 579 23.50 -9.52 2.51
N TRP A 580 23.96 -8.55 3.28
CA TRP A 580 24.22 -7.20 2.83
C TRP A 580 25.51 -6.59 3.39
N THR A 581 26.37 -6.08 2.50
CA THR A 581 27.55 -5.26 2.83
C THR A 581 27.80 -4.17 1.78
N GLU A 582 28.75 -3.29 2.05
CA GLU A 582 29.21 -2.26 1.11
C GLU A 582 29.78 -2.88 -0.18
N GLU A 583 30.51 -4.00 -0.10
CA GLU A 583 30.99 -4.71 -1.29
C GLU A 583 29.82 -5.21 -2.13
N ARG A 584 28.76 -5.71 -1.48
CA ARG A 584 27.53 -6.12 -2.18
C ARG A 584 26.82 -4.95 -2.82
N TRP A 585 26.69 -3.83 -2.12
CA TRP A 585 26.16 -2.60 -2.69
C TRP A 585 26.94 -2.19 -3.93
N ASN A 586 28.26 -2.01 -3.81
CA ASN A 586 29.16 -1.63 -4.89
C ASN A 586 29.04 -2.56 -6.11
N TYR A 587 28.91 -3.88 -5.87
CA TYR A 587 28.70 -4.86 -6.93
C TYR A 587 27.36 -4.68 -7.66
N ILE A 588 26.28 -4.42 -6.91
CA ILE A 588 24.93 -4.24 -7.48
C ILE A 588 24.80 -2.92 -8.22
N VAL A 589 25.32 -1.82 -7.65
CA VAL A 589 25.16 -0.47 -8.21
C VAL A 589 26.23 -0.10 -9.23
N GLY A 590 27.37 -0.81 -9.24
CA GLY A 590 28.48 -0.65 -10.19
C GLY A 590 28.04 -0.55 -11.65
N PRO A 591 27.26 -1.52 -12.18
CA PRO A 591 26.73 -1.48 -13.55
C PRO A 591 25.89 -0.24 -13.89
N HIS A 592 25.44 0.51 -12.89
CA HIS A 592 24.66 1.74 -13.03
C HIS A 592 25.51 3.01 -12.96
N GLY A 593 26.84 2.87 -12.93
CA GLY A 593 27.77 4.01 -12.89
C GLY A 593 28.04 4.53 -11.47
N LEU A 594 27.68 3.78 -10.43
CA LEU A 594 27.89 4.14 -9.03
C LEU A 594 28.96 3.28 -8.35
N GLY A 595 29.70 3.87 -7.41
CA GLY A 595 30.70 3.17 -6.62
C GLY A 595 31.97 2.74 -7.40
N PRO A 596 32.91 2.04 -6.75
CA PRO A 596 34.18 1.63 -7.37
C PRO A 596 34.02 0.65 -8.54
N CYS A 597 32.88 -0.04 -8.65
CA CYS A 597 32.59 -0.97 -9.75
C CYS A 597 31.94 -0.29 -10.97
N ALA A 598 31.85 1.04 -10.99
CA ALA A 598 31.34 1.84 -12.11
C ALA A 598 32.29 1.92 -13.31
N GLU A 599 33.59 1.72 -13.10
CA GLU A 599 34.57 1.84 -14.18
C GLU A 599 34.33 0.75 -15.24
N LYS A 600 34.28 1.15 -16.52
CA LYS A 600 33.90 0.30 -17.65
C LYS A 600 34.72 -0.99 -17.80
N ASP A 601 35.92 -1.02 -17.22
CA ASP A 601 36.86 -2.13 -17.25
C ASP A 601 37.09 -2.77 -15.85
N ALA A 602 36.36 -2.33 -14.82
CA ALA A 602 36.48 -2.91 -13.49
C ALA A 602 35.94 -4.35 -13.49
N ASN A 603 36.84 -5.30 -13.28
CA ASN A 603 36.45 -6.67 -12.94
C ASN A 603 35.95 -6.68 -11.48
N CYS A 604 34.63 -6.55 -11.30
CA CYS A 604 33.99 -6.61 -10.00
C CYS A 604 33.46 -8.03 -9.76
N PRO A 605 34.25 -8.93 -9.13
CA PRO A 605 33.78 -10.28 -8.86
C PRO A 605 32.55 -10.23 -7.93
N PRO A 606 31.59 -11.16 -8.07
CA PRO A 606 30.49 -11.28 -7.12
C PRO A 606 31.04 -11.40 -5.70
N PRO A 607 30.62 -10.55 -4.76
CA PRO A 607 31.20 -10.55 -3.43
C PRO A 607 30.74 -11.80 -2.67
N THR A 608 31.59 -12.26 -1.74
CA THR A 608 31.28 -13.42 -0.91
C THR A 608 30.46 -13.00 0.30
N PRO A 609 29.50 -13.83 0.76
CA PRO A 609 28.77 -13.55 2.00
C PRO A 609 29.68 -13.23 3.17
N ASP A 610 29.38 -12.15 3.89
CA ASP A 610 30.08 -11.82 5.12
C ASP A 610 29.72 -12.87 6.19
N PRO A 611 30.71 -13.64 6.69
CA PRO A 611 30.46 -14.68 7.69
C PRO A 611 30.03 -14.10 9.06
N THR A 612 30.20 -12.81 9.29
CA THR A 612 29.86 -12.13 10.56
C THR A 612 28.44 -11.59 10.59
N GLU A 613 27.89 -11.21 9.44
CA GLU A 613 26.59 -10.53 9.34
C GLU A 613 25.46 -11.40 9.89
N ARG A 614 25.34 -12.63 9.38
CA ARG A 614 24.24 -13.51 9.77
C ARG A 614 24.23 -13.83 11.27
N PRO A 615 25.35 -14.25 11.90
CA PRO A 615 25.36 -14.46 13.34
C PRO A 615 24.98 -13.21 14.15
N VAL A 616 25.45 -12.02 13.75
CA VAL A 616 25.14 -10.76 14.44
C VAL A 616 23.66 -10.40 14.31
N LEU A 617 23.10 -10.39 13.10
CA LEU A 617 21.69 -10.05 12.87
C LEU A 617 20.73 -11.06 13.51
N SER A 618 21.09 -12.35 13.49
CA SER A 618 20.27 -13.38 14.15
C SER A 618 20.29 -13.22 15.66
N ALA A 619 21.46 -12.96 16.27
CA ALA A 619 21.56 -12.70 17.70
C ALA A 619 20.75 -11.45 18.09
N TYR A 620 20.82 -10.40 17.27
CA TYR A 620 20.07 -9.17 17.48
C TYR A 620 18.56 -9.39 17.41
N ALA A 621 18.08 -10.08 16.37
CA ALA A 621 16.67 -10.42 16.24
C ALA A 621 16.17 -11.28 17.42
N THR A 622 16.96 -12.25 17.91
CA THR A 622 16.61 -13.02 19.12
C THR A 622 16.57 -12.15 20.37
N PHE A 623 17.51 -11.18 20.52
CA PHE A 623 17.45 -10.19 21.59
C PHE A 623 16.17 -9.35 21.51
N ARG A 624 15.75 -8.92 20.32
CA ARG A 624 14.51 -8.18 20.14
C ARG A 624 13.27 -9.02 20.43
N ILE A 625 13.27 -10.32 20.09
CA ILE A 625 12.23 -11.27 20.50
C ILE A 625 12.11 -11.28 22.02
N MET A 626 13.23 -11.36 22.76
CA MET A 626 13.21 -11.29 24.24
C MET A 626 12.53 -10.01 24.74
N LEU A 627 12.83 -8.84 24.15
CA LEU A 627 12.19 -7.58 24.53
C LEU A 627 10.68 -7.57 24.28
N VAL A 628 10.25 -8.03 23.10
CA VAL A 628 8.83 -8.09 22.74
C VAL A 628 8.06 -9.06 23.65
N GLN A 629 8.66 -10.18 24.03
CA GLN A 629 8.05 -11.11 24.99
C GLN A 629 7.87 -10.47 26.37
N LEU A 630 8.79 -9.62 26.84
CA LEU A 630 8.60 -8.86 28.08
C LEU A 630 7.48 -7.82 27.96
N LEU A 631 7.41 -7.09 26.84
CA LEU A 631 6.36 -6.10 26.59
C LEU A 631 4.96 -6.71 26.53
N THR A 632 4.87 -7.98 26.16
CA THR A 632 3.62 -8.76 26.12
C THR A 632 3.38 -9.60 27.38
N ASN A 633 4.11 -9.33 28.47
CA ASN A 633 4.03 -10.03 29.76
C ASN A 633 4.29 -11.55 29.69
N ASN A 634 5.08 -12.01 28.72
CA ASN A 634 5.48 -13.40 28.55
C ASN A 634 6.93 -13.64 29.02
N GLN A 635 7.14 -13.52 30.33
CA GLN A 635 8.47 -13.62 30.93
C GLN A 635 9.18 -14.95 30.65
N ALA A 636 8.44 -16.06 30.58
CA ALA A 636 9.02 -17.38 30.32
C ALA A 636 9.62 -17.49 28.91
N GLU A 637 8.93 -17.00 27.88
CA GLU A 637 9.49 -16.98 26.52
C GLU A 637 10.62 -15.95 26.37
N ALA A 638 10.57 -14.85 27.12
CA ALA A 638 11.69 -13.90 27.17
C ALA A 638 12.95 -14.56 27.76
N GLU A 639 12.83 -15.26 28.88
CA GLU A 639 13.95 -15.99 29.51
C GLU A 639 14.51 -17.05 28.56
N LYS A 640 13.64 -17.79 27.88
CA LYS A 640 14.04 -18.79 26.89
C LYS A 640 14.82 -18.17 25.73
N ALA A 641 14.37 -17.04 25.18
CA ALA A 641 15.10 -16.31 24.14
C ALA A 641 16.46 -15.81 24.64
N HIS A 642 16.55 -15.33 25.89
CA HIS A 642 17.83 -14.97 26.51
C HIS A 642 18.78 -16.16 26.60
N GLN A 643 18.31 -17.32 27.09
CA GLN A 643 19.12 -18.53 27.17
C GLN A 643 19.58 -19.03 25.80
N GLU A 644 18.72 -18.94 24.78
CA GLU A 644 19.07 -19.28 23.40
C GLU A 644 20.25 -18.43 22.90
N ILE A 645 20.26 -17.13 23.20
CA ILE A 645 21.36 -16.24 22.84
C ILE A 645 22.67 -16.69 23.51
N LEU A 646 22.64 -16.98 24.82
CA LEU A 646 23.82 -17.38 25.58
C LEU A 646 24.42 -18.71 25.10
N VAL A 647 23.56 -19.66 24.72
CA VAL A 647 23.99 -20.99 24.25
C VAL A 647 24.52 -20.94 22.80
N THR A 648 23.91 -20.12 21.95
CA THR A 648 24.20 -20.09 20.51
C THR A 648 25.40 -19.21 20.17
N TYR A 649 25.53 -18.06 20.82
CA TYR A 649 26.52 -17.03 20.46
C TYR A 649 27.62 -16.95 21.52
N LEU A 650 28.45 -17.99 21.59
CA LEU A 650 29.61 -18.07 22.49
C LEU A 650 30.71 -17.07 22.11
N LYS A 651 31.73 -16.88 22.96
CA LYS A 651 32.78 -15.84 22.85
C LYS A 651 33.52 -15.80 21.50
N ASP A 652 33.62 -16.92 20.81
CA ASP A 652 34.25 -17.07 19.49
C ASP A 652 33.29 -16.83 18.31
N ASN A 653 32.00 -16.65 18.58
CA ASN A 653 30.97 -16.36 17.59
C ASN A 653 30.87 -14.84 17.32
N PRO A 654 30.77 -14.39 16.06
CA PRO A 654 30.58 -12.97 15.73
C PRO A 654 29.38 -12.30 16.42
N GLY A 655 28.33 -13.05 16.78
CA GLY A 655 27.16 -12.57 17.51
C GLY A 655 27.35 -12.37 19.03
N TYR A 656 28.48 -12.78 19.61
CA TYR A 656 28.76 -12.65 21.05
C TYR A 656 28.56 -11.25 21.64
N PRO A 657 28.91 -10.14 20.95
CA PRO A 657 28.62 -8.80 21.43
C PRO A 657 27.15 -8.55 21.78
N ILE A 658 26.22 -9.18 21.04
CA ILE A 658 24.79 -9.12 21.33
C ILE A 658 24.43 -9.96 22.55
N ALA A 659 25.12 -11.08 22.79
CA ALA A 659 24.94 -11.87 24.01
C ALA A 659 25.37 -11.10 25.28
N GLU A 660 26.47 -10.36 25.21
CA GLU A 660 26.88 -9.46 26.30
C GLU A 660 25.85 -8.35 26.54
N MET A 661 25.30 -7.79 25.48
CA MET A 661 24.22 -6.81 25.56
C MET A 661 22.94 -7.38 26.18
N SER A 662 22.52 -8.56 25.72
CA SER A 662 21.36 -9.28 26.27
C SER A 662 21.54 -9.58 27.75
N THR A 663 22.75 -9.98 28.17
CA THR A 663 23.09 -10.22 29.59
C THR A 663 23.01 -8.96 30.44
N ALA A 664 23.53 -7.84 29.93
CA ALA A 664 23.47 -6.54 30.61
C ALA A 664 22.02 -6.08 30.81
N PHE A 665 21.18 -6.24 29.78
CA PHE A 665 19.74 -5.99 29.87
C PHE A 665 19.08 -6.90 30.90
N TRP A 666 19.23 -8.22 30.75
CA TRP A 666 18.49 -9.21 31.55
C TRP A 666 18.81 -9.11 33.03
N THR A 667 20.10 -8.90 33.37
CA THR A 667 20.55 -8.71 34.76
C THR A 667 19.87 -7.51 35.41
N GLU A 668 19.83 -6.37 34.72
CA GLU A 668 19.17 -5.17 35.24
C GLU A 668 17.65 -5.34 35.31
N TYR A 669 17.05 -6.04 34.34
CA TYR A 669 15.62 -6.31 34.34
C TYR A 669 15.22 -7.16 35.54
N GLN A 670 15.99 -8.21 35.85
CA GLN A 670 15.74 -9.04 37.04
C GLN A 670 15.77 -8.24 38.35
N ILE A 671 16.67 -7.24 38.46
CA ILE A 671 16.80 -6.40 39.66
C ILE A 671 15.71 -5.33 39.72
N SER A 672 15.48 -4.63 38.62
CA SER A 672 14.71 -3.39 38.58
C SER A 672 13.27 -3.57 38.14
N GLN A 673 12.96 -4.64 37.41
CA GLN A 673 11.70 -4.87 36.69
C GLN A 673 11.32 -3.69 35.77
N SER A 674 12.32 -2.94 35.28
CA SER A 674 12.14 -1.73 34.48
C SER A 674 12.76 -1.90 33.10
N MET A 675 11.93 -1.78 32.04
CA MET A 675 12.40 -1.79 30.65
C MET A 675 13.39 -0.66 30.39
N GLU A 676 13.10 0.56 30.86
CA GLU A 676 13.95 1.75 30.70
C GLU A 676 15.38 1.53 31.20
N LYS A 677 15.53 1.15 32.47
CA LYS A 677 16.84 0.96 33.11
C LYS A 677 17.62 -0.17 32.42
N SER A 678 16.91 -1.23 32.06
CA SER A 678 17.49 -2.39 31.38
C SER A 678 17.96 -2.05 29.97
N CYS A 679 17.16 -1.30 29.20
CA CYS A 679 17.56 -0.79 27.90
C CYS A 679 18.78 0.13 27.99
N ALA A 680 18.84 1.01 29.00
CA ALA A 680 20.01 1.86 29.22
C ALA A 680 21.29 1.04 29.44
N LYS A 681 21.22 -0.10 30.15
CA LYS A 681 22.36 -1.03 30.33
C LYS A 681 22.74 -1.75 29.04
N ALA A 682 21.75 -2.22 28.28
CA ALA A 682 21.99 -2.84 26.97
C ALA A 682 22.71 -1.85 26.03
N VAL A 683 22.17 -0.65 25.86
CA VAL A 683 22.75 0.39 25.00
C VAL A 683 24.18 0.74 25.44
N ALA A 684 24.42 0.91 26.74
CA ALA A 684 25.76 1.20 27.26
C ALA A 684 26.78 0.09 26.95
N SER A 685 26.36 -1.17 26.89
CA SER A 685 27.24 -2.31 26.61
C SER A 685 27.69 -2.42 25.14
N ILE A 686 26.87 -1.93 24.21
CA ILE A 686 27.10 -2.07 22.77
C ILE A 686 27.59 -0.78 22.09
N LYS A 687 27.37 0.39 22.71
CA LYS A 687 27.66 1.71 22.11
C LYS A 687 29.09 1.89 21.59
N SER A 688 30.09 1.24 22.20
CA SER A 688 31.48 1.33 21.77
C SER A 688 31.86 0.34 20.64
N ARG A 689 30.93 -0.53 20.22
CA ARG A 689 31.16 -1.59 19.23
C ARG A 689 30.59 -1.18 17.87
N THR A 690 31.16 -0.12 17.30
CA THR A 690 30.67 0.50 16.06
C THR A 690 30.56 -0.50 14.90
N SER A 691 31.49 -1.46 14.76
CA SER A 691 31.42 -2.48 13.71
C SER A 691 30.18 -3.40 13.82
N ILE A 692 29.67 -3.63 15.05
CA ILE A 692 28.44 -4.41 15.24
C ILE A 692 27.24 -3.55 14.89
N LEU A 693 27.22 -2.29 15.32
CA LEU A 693 26.14 -1.35 14.98
C LEU A 693 26.06 -1.06 13.48
N GLU A 694 27.21 -1.07 12.79
CA GLU A 694 27.31 -0.96 11.35
C GLU A 694 26.68 -2.17 10.66
N ILE A 695 26.85 -3.39 11.16
CA ILE A 695 26.15 -4.58 10.62
C ILE A 695 24.64 -4.51 10.84
N LEU A 696 24.17 -4.00 11.99
CA LEU A 696 22.73 -3.85 12.27
C LEU A 696 22.08 -2.78 11.39
N THR A 697 22.80 -1.69 11.17
CA THR A 697 22.42 -0.68 10.18
C THR A 697 22.39 -1.37 8.82
N GLY A 698 23.48 -2.10 8.56
CA GLY A 698 24.15 -2.53 7.34
C GLY A 698 24.94 -1.37 6.69
N SER A 699 26.10 -1.65 6.13
CA SER A 699 27.00 -0.61 5.61
C SER A 699 26.48 0.00 4.30
N LYS A 700 26.57 1.34 4.13
CA LYS A 700 26.18 2.11 2.92
C LYS A 700 24.74 1.87 2.45
N HIS A 701 23.77 2.43 3.17
CA HIS A 701 22.37 2.13 2.93
C HIS A 701 21.51 3.23 2.37
N SER A 702 20.37 2.75 1.85
CA SER A 702 19.16 3.53 1.69
C SER A 702 18.87 4.33 2.95
N SER A 703 18.36 5.53 2.76
CA SER A 703 17.82 6.39 3.81
C SER A 703 16.59 5.81 4.53
N GLN A 704 16.09 4.63 4.12
CA GLN A 704 15.08 3.86 4.88
C GLN A 704 15.70 3.10 6.06
N SER A 705 17.02 2.90 6.09
CA SER A 705 17.66 2.05 7.10
C SER A 705 17.91 2.81 8.40
N VAL A 706 17.65 2.15 9.54
CA VAL A 706 17.90 2.71 10.88
C VAL A 706 19.41 2.79 11.11
N SER A 707 19.92 3.98 11.44
CA SER A 707 21.35 4.17 11.72
C SER A 707 21.67 3.93 13.20
N TYR A 708 21.92 2.67 13.58
CA TYR A 708 22.25 2.33 14.98
C TYR A 708 23.61 2.87 15.44
N GLU A 709 24.52 3.18 14.51
CA GLU A 709 25.78 3.84 14.84
C GLU A 709 25.54 5.27 15.35
N ARG A 710 24.68 6.03 14.65
CA ARG A 710 24.33 7.40 15.02
C ARG A 710 23.36 7.45 16.20
N GLU A 711 22.47 6.46 16.28
CA GLU A 711 21.44 6.35 17.30
C GLU A 711 21.48 5.00 18.04
N PRO A 712 22.53 4.71 18.84
CA PRO A 712 22.63 3.43 19.55
C PRO A 712 21.44 3.14 20.49
N ALA A 713 20.70 4.17 20.89
CA ALA A 713 19.47 4.02 21.68
C ALA A 713 18.39 3.21 20.94
N LYS A 714 18.35 3.21 19.61
CA LYS A 714 17.41 2.43 18.80
C LYS A 714 17.59 0.92 18.94
N VAL A 715 18.76 0.46 19.40
CA VAL A 715 18.98 -0.96 19.71
C VAL A 715 18.03 -1.44 20.82
N CYS A 716 17.63 -0.57 21.75
CA CYS A 716 16.64 -0.82 22.80
C CYS A 716 15.87 0.49 23.15
N PRO A 717 14.80 0.83 22.41
CA PRO A 717 14.17 2.15 22.45
C PRO A 717 13.15 2.33 23.58
N PHE A 718 12.88 1.27 24.36
CA PHE A 718 11.80 1.27 25.36
C PHE A 718 12.18 2.06 26.61
N LYS A 719 11.25 2.92 27.06
CA LYS A 719 11.35 3.78 28.24
C LYS A 719 10.22 3.49 29.22
#